data_AF-A0AAD7W2A9-F1
#
_entry.id   AF-A0AAD7W2A9-F1
#
_cell.length_a   1.000
_cell.length_b   1.000
_cell.length_c   1.000
_cell.angle_alpha   90.00
_cell.angle_beta   90.00
_cell.angle_gamma   90.00
#
_symmetry.space_group_name_H-M   'P 1'
#
loop_
_entity.id
_entity.type
_entity.pdbx_description
1 polymer ?
#
loop_
_entity_poly.entity_id
_entity_poly.type
_entity_poly.pdbx_seq_one_letter_code
_entity_poly.pdbx_strand_id
1 'polypeptide(L)'
;MLDRPVQRERTYLRATKRLEQERAPEEDAHPQAFSELVTYLVETTRSGEGPAVFRLADIVHLYAQRLEQLGVDAPAVNSTRLKEKLLSEIPELEAHKKGRDVLLAFQKDVGFVLSEASDYYSEAIILGKAANILRRHMLDHKSTFDGTFHELCIEQAIPLTLLQFVAMLEHGADIKSQLRFGASKTDLAIAQLLQYNCYARYKEVAATHRHSKDRETPFPVYMGMSVYTKTRKRKLVEMLNEHGISISYDRVLEISAQLGDATVSKYVEDGVVCPPVLRKGLFTTSAMDNIDHNPTATTVTTSFHGTSVSVFQHPTKEDKGEECGQLKFGEKKVKTVPELPDSFTNVQPAFFTKKKPSPPQSGVTHPDTSLLRPQLAMEYEWLEKVTLTDGPVDVTWSAHHASQKRGKPFEVSITSLLPLLRDQAHSVATVKHVMDKIKEIVAFLNHGQVPVIAADQPIYAVAKQVQWHWPEIYGEDKFVIMFGGLHIEMAALKSIGTLLQDSGWTGALVEAGIASPGTADSFLTVSSITRTRQMHQITGCSLYKLLKAAHMDYSKETDEQPEEVPSFEAWCEHRKLQSPQFHFWYMVLSMELVILLLIRSFREANFFLYCQSLAELIPYFFANNNVNYARWLPIHYRDMVTLEQKHHQLAQEFQSGNFVVHKSSRQFSAMAIDQAGQRCHQGRRGAIGVTEDPSALRRWMIAGPEVSHLVAQYEAACGTKEGTEHTSHHEETERAQRVFFENVEKLSQAMKDMGNPFQEESRDLL
;
A
#
# COMPACT_ATOMS: atom_id res chain seq x y z
N MET A 1 -97.09 -56.92 -30.14
CA MET A 1 -97.96 -56.76 -31.32
C MET A 1 -98.49 -55.33 -31.34
N LEU A 2 -98.38 -54.71 -32.51
CA LEU A 2 -99.23 -53.63 -33.04
C LEU A 2 -98.90 -52.16 -32.70
N ASP A 3 -98.42 -51.50 -33.76
CA ASP A 3 -98.50 -50.08 -34.17
C ASP A 3 -99.67 -49.27 -33.57
N ARG A 4 -99.39 -48.07 -33.02
CA ARG A 4 -99.44 -46.74 -33.68
C ARG A 4 -100.75 -46.52 -34.46
N PRO A 5 -101.64 -45.60 -34.01
CA PRO A 5 -101.60 -44.25 -34.58
C PRO A 5 -102.28 -43.13 -33.73
N VAL A 6 -101.64 -42.64 -32.66
CA VAL A 6 -102.11 -41.41 -31.93
C VAL A 6 -101.00 -40.34 -31.77
N GLN A 7 -99.77 -40.62 -32.20
CA GLN A 7 -98.64 -39.70 -32.03
C GLN A 7 -98.50 -38.64 -33.14
N ARG A 8 -99.07 -38.85 -34.34
CA ARG A 8 -98.80 -38.02 -35.53
C ARG A 8 -99.36 -36.59 -35.45
N GLU A 9 -100.42 -36.36 -34.67
CA GLU A 9 -101.03 -35.03 -34.54
C GLU A 9 -100.37 -34.15 -33.46
N ARG A 10 -99.79 -34.77 -32.42
CA ARG A 10 -98.94 -34.08 -31.41
C ARG A 10 -97.54 -33.72 -31.91
N THR A 11 -97.09 -34.35 -33.00
CA THR A 11 -95.76 -34.12 -33.58
C THR A 11 -95.76 -32.89 -34.50
N TYR A 12 -96.86 -32.62 -35.21
CA TYR A 12 -96.98 -31.46 -36.10
C TYR A 12 -97.06 -30.12 -35.33
N LEU A 13 -97.84 -30.07 -34.24
CA LEU A 13 -97.94 -28.88 -33.37
C LEU A 13 -96.67 -28.60 -32.54
N ARG A 14 -95.78 -29.59 -32.35
CA ARG A 14 -94.44 -29.39 -31.77
C ARG A 14 -93.39 -29.00 -32.82
N ALA A 15 -93.62 -29.33 -34.10
CA ALA A 15 -92.74 -28.94 -35.20
C ALA A 15 -92.93 -27.46 -35.57
N THR A 16 -94.16 -26.94 -35.56
CA THR A 16 -94.42 -25.51 -35.83
C THR A 16 -94.02 -24.59 -34.68
N LYS A 17 -94.06 -25.05 -33.42
CA LYS A 17 -93.52 -24.30 -32.26
C LYS A 17 -91.98 -24.33 -32.15
N ARG A 18 -91.30 -25.19 -32.93
CA ARG A 18 -89.83 -25.27 -33.04
C ARG A 18 -89.26 -24.53 -34.25
N LEU A 19 -90.09 -24.08 -35.19
CA LEU A 19 -89.65 -23.42 -36.42
C LEU A 19 -89.61 -21.88 -36.32
N GLU A 20 -90.08 -21.30 -35.20
CA GLU A 20 -90.04 -19.83 -34.96
C GLU A 20 -89.15 -19.43 -33.77
N GLN A 21 -88.55 -20.38 -33.05
CA GLN A 21 -87.47 -20.11 -32.11
C GLN A 21 -86.13 -20.52 -32.73
N GLU A 22 -85.51 -19.48 -33.30
CA GLU A 22 -84.06 -19.28 -33.41
C GLU A 22 -83.40 -19.96 -34.62
N ARG A 23 -83.56 -19.26 -35.75
CA ARG A 23 -82.57 -19.17 -36.84
C ARG A 23 -81.17 -19.33 -36.27
N ALA A 24 -80.54 -20.45 -36.59
CA ALA A 24 -79.25 -20.79 -36.05
C ALA A 24 -78.20 -19.73 -36.46
N PRO A 25 -77.37 -19.25 -35.52
CA PRO A 25 -76.38 -18.18 -35.68
C PRO A 25 -75.21 -18.46 -36.66
N GLU A 26 -75.32 -19.49 -37.50
CA GLU A 26 -74.23 -19.92 -38.39
C GLU A 26 -74.13 -19.13 -39.70
N GLU A 27 -75.25 -18.62 -40.27
CA GLU A 27 -75.22 -17.93 -41.57
C GLU A 27 -74.60 -16.52 -41.51
N ASP A 28 -74.70 -15.82 -40.37
CA ASP A 28 -74.13 -14.46 -40.19
C ASP A 28 -72.75 -14.44 -39.49
N ALA A 29 -72.35 -15.53 -38.83
CA ALA A 29 -71.07 -15.60 -38.10
C ALA A 29 -69.84 -15.61 -39.02
N HIS A 30 -69.92 -16.28 -40.18
CA HIS A 30 -68.80 -16.39 -41.13
C HIS A 30 -68.42 -15.06 -41.82
N PRO A 31 -69.37 -14.26 -42.34
CA PRO A 31 -69.08 -12.92 -42.85
C PRO A 31 -68.52 -11.97 -41.78
N GLN A 32 -69.07 -12.01 -40.56
CA GLN A 32 -68.64 -11.15 -39.47
C GLN A 32 -67.21 -11.46 -39.01
N ALA A 33 -66.91 -12.71 -38.69
CA ALA A 33 -65.55 -13.13 -38.29
C ALA A 33 -64.51 -12.81 -39.38
N PHE A 34 -64.90 -12.87 -40.65
CA PHE A 34 -63.98 -12.60 -41.76
C PHE A 34 -63.70 -11.10 -41.91
N SER A 35 -64.72 -10.25 -41.75
CA SER A 35 -64.56 -8.79 -41.74
C SER A 35 -63.67 -8.31 -40.60
N GLU A 36 -63.86 -8.86 -39.39
CA GLU A 36 -63.04 -8.55 -38.21
C GLU A 36 -61.58 -9.00 -38.41
N LEU A 37 -61.35 -10.17 -39.03
CA LEU A 37 -60.01 -10.68 -39.36
C LEU A 37 -59.30 -9.80 -40.40
N VAL A 38 -60.01 -9.35 -41.43
CA VAL A 38 -59.48 -8.41 -42.43
C VAL A 38 -59.11 -7.08 -41.77
N THR A 39 -59.97 -6.56 -40.90
CA THR A 39 -59.72 -5.33 -40.14
C THR A 39 -58.47 -5.44 -39.28
N TYR A 40 -58.32 -6.54 -38.52
CA TYR A 40 -57.13 -6.83 -37.72
C TYR A 40 -55.83 -6.80 -38.55
N LEU A 41 -55.81 -7.46 -39.71
CA LEU A 41 -54.63 -7.50 -40.59
C LEU A 41 -54.26 -6.11 -41.13
N VAL A 42 -55.24 -5.29 -41.51
CA VAL A 42 -55.02 -3.95 -42.06
C VAL A 42 -54.60 -2.95 -40.97
N GLU A 43 -55.21 -3.01 -39.79
CA GLU A 43 -54.89 -2.09 -38.67
C GLU A 43 -53.54 -2.39 -38.04
N THR A 44 -53.19 -3.67 -37.87
CA THR A 44 -51.87 -4.11 -37.35
C THR A 44 -50.73 -3.61 -38.22
N THR A 45 -50.96 -3.50 -39.53
CA THR A 45 -49.98 -2.98 -40.50
C THR A 45 -49.94 -1.45 -40.51
N ARG A 46 -51.06 -0.78 -40.21
CA ARG A 46 -51.14 0.69 -40.15
C ARG A 46 -50.58 1.29 -38.87
N SER A 47 -50.63 0.57 -37.74
CA SER A 47 -50.12 1.06 -36.46
C SER A 47 -48.60 1.05 -36.35
N GLY A 48 -47.90 0.27 -37.17
CA GLY A 48 -46.43 0.13 -37.14
C GLY A 48 -45.88 -0.60 -35.91
N GLU A 49 -46.73 -0.97 -34.94
CA GLU A 49 -46.35 -1.65 -33.69
C GLU A 49 -46.61 -3.17 -33.72
N GLY A 50 -47.09 -3.72 -34.85
CA GLY A 50 -47.44 -5.14 -35.02
C GLY A 50 -46.53 -5.93 -35.98
N PRO A 51 -46.66 -7.27 -36.04
CA PRO A 51 -45.84 -8.09 -36.93
C PRO A 51 -46.12 -7.80 -38.42
N ALA A 52 -45.06 -7.59 -39.20
CA ALA A 52 -45.15 -7.35 -40.65
C ALA A 52 -45.46 -8.62 -41.48
N VAL A 53 -45.41 -9.81 -40.87
CA VAL A 53 -45.65 -11.11 -41.51
C VAL A 53 -46.54 -11.99 -40.63
N PHE A 54 -47.57 -12.58 -41.24
CA PHE A 54 -48.55 -13.44 -40.57
C PHE A 54 -48.42 -14.89 -41.04
N ARG A 55 -48.38 -15.86 -40.12
CA ARG A 55 -48.45 -17.29 -40.49
C ARG A 55 -49.89 -17.69 -40.77
N LEU A 56 -50.15 -18.33 -41.91
CA LEU A 56 -51.50 -18.78 -42.27
C LEU A 56 -52.10 -19.73 -41.22
N ALA A 57 -51.29 -20.57 -40.57
CA ALA A 57 -51.76 -21.45 -39.50
C ALA A 57 -52.31 -20.66 -38.30
N ASP A 58 -51.64 -19.58 -37.91
CA ASP A 58 -52.05 -18.71 -36.80
C ASP A 58 -53.33 -17.95 -37.19
N ILE A 59 -53.42 -17.47 -38.44
CA ILE A 59 -54.62 -16.80 -38.98
C ILE A 59 -55.82 -17.76 -39.05
N VAL A 60 -55.60 -19.01 -39.46
CA VAL A 60 -56.63 -20.05 -39.48
C VAL A 60 -57.10 -20.36 -38.05
N HIS A 61 -56.19 -20.39 -37.08
CA HIS A 61 -56.53 -20.61 -35.68
C HIS A 61 -57.33 -19.45 -35.09
N LEU A 62 -56.91 -18.20 -35.33
CA LEU A 62 -57.62 -16.98 -34.95
C LEU A 62 -59.03 -16.94 -35.54
N TYR A 63 -59.17 -17.27 -36.83
CA TYR A 63 -60.46 -17.33 -37.50
C TYR A 63 -61.37 -18.43 -36.90
N ALA A 64 -60.83 -19.61 -36.63
CA ALA A 64 -61.56 -20.72 -36.00
C ALA A 64 -62.03 -20.36 -34.58
N GLN A 65 -61.15 -19.79 -33.74
CA GLN A 65 -61.51 -19.33 -32.40
C GLN A 65 -62.61 -18.26 -32.42
N ARG A 66 -62.56 -17.34 -33.39
CA ARG A 66 -63.60 -16.31 -33.50
C ARG A 66 -64.94 -16.87 -33.95
N LEU A 67 -64.94 -17.87 -34.83
CA LEU A 67 -66.15 -18.60 -35.21
C LEU A 67 -66.76 -19.37 -34.03
N GLU A 68 -65.94 -20.01 -33.19
CA GLU A 68 -66.40 -20.65 -31.94
C GLU A 68 -67.06 -19.64 -31.00
N GLN A 69 -66.46 -18.46 -30.82
CA GLN A 69 -67.02 -17.39 -30.00
C GLN A 69 -68.34 -16.82 -30.53
N LEU A 70 -68.56 -16.86 -31.85
CA LEU A 70 -69.80 -16.43 -32.50
C LEU A 70 -70.86 -17.54 -32.55
N GLY A 71 -70.60 -18.70 -31.91
CA GLY A 71 -71.57 -19.77 -31.74
C GLY A 71 -71.53 -20.86 -32.82
N VAL A 72 -70.45 -20.96 -33.60
CA VAL A 72 -70.22 -22.06 -34.55
C VAL A 72 -69.48 -23.20 -33.85
N ASP A 73 -70.13 -24.35 -33.67
CA ASP A 73 -69.55 -25.51 -33.00
C ASP A 73 -68.51 -26.24 -33.90
N ALA A 74 -67.27 -26.37 -33.42
CA ALA A 74 -66.16 -27.07 -34.08
C ALA A 74 -65.90 -26.64 -35.55
N PRO A 75 -65.56 -25.36 -35.80
CA PRO A 75 -65.45 -24.82 -37.15
C PRO A 75 -64.29 -25.46 -37.93
N ALA A 76 -64.63 -26.20 -38.99
CA ALA A 76 -63.65 -26.76 -39.92
C ALA A 76 -63.19 -25.69 -40.93
N VAL A 77 -62.15 -24.94 -40.58
CA VAL A 77 -61.59 -23.89 -41.45
C VAL A 77 -60.67 -24.49 -42.52
N ASN A 78 -61.05 -24.36 -43.79
CA ASN A 78 -60.18 -24.71 -44.92
C ASN A 78 -59.14 -23.61 -45.14
N SER A 79 -57.88 -23.90 -44.83
CA SER A 79 -56.76 -22.95 -44.91
C SER A 79 -56.53 -22.40 -46.33
N THR A 80 -56.70 -23.22 -47.37
CA THR A 80 -56.53 -22.80 -48.77
C THR A 80 -57.61 -21.82 -49.18
N ARG A 81 -58.88 -22.12 -48.85
CA ARG A 81 -60.03 -21.27 -49.19
C ARG A 81 -60.01 -19.96 -48.41
N LEU A 82 -59.62 -19.98 -47.13
CA LEU A 82 -59.46 -18.76 -46.32
C LEU A 82 -58.34 -17.88 -46.89
N LYS A 83 -57.19 -18.48 -47.24
CA LYS A 83 -56.08 -17.77 -47.88
C LYS A 83 -56.50 -17.10 -49.19
N GLU A 84 -57.14 -17.84 -50.10
CA GLU A 84 -57.61 -17.28 -51.38
C GLU A 84 -58.60 -16.14 -51.18
N LYS A 85 -59.48 -16.24 -50.19
CA LYS A 85 -60.44 -15.19 -49.85
C LYS A 85 -59.78 -13.95 -49.24
N LEU A 86 -58.75 -14.11 -48.40
CA LEU A 86 -57.97 -12.99 -47.86
C LEU A 86 -57.21 -12.25 -48.97
N LEU A 87 -56.59 -13.00 -49.90
CA LEU A 87 -55.87 -12.43 -51.03
C LEU A 87 -56.79 -11.70 -52.03
N SER A 88 -58.06 -12.12 -52.15
CA SER A 88 -59.03 -11.42 -53.01
C SER A 88 -59.55 -10.11 -52.40
N GLU A 89 -59.64 -10.03 -51.07
CA GLU A 89 -60.22 -8.88 -50.36
C GLU A 89 -59.17 -7.84 -49.93
N ILE A 90 -57.90 -8.25 -49.81
CA ILE A 90 -56.77 -7.37 -49.49
C ILE A 90 -55.77 -7.40 -50.66
N PRO A 91 -55.88 -6.47 -51.64
CA PRO A 91 -55.07 -6.50 -52.85
C PRO A 91 -53.55 -6.35 -52.63
N GLU A 92 -53.16 -5.76 -51.49
CA GLU A 92 -51.76 -5.52 -51.13
C GLU A 92 -51.10 -6.72 -50.41
N LEU A 93 -51.85 -7.78 -50.10
CA LEU A 93 -51.38 -8.95 -49.36
C LEU A 93 -50.89 -10.05 -50.31
N GLU A 94 -49.68 -10.56 -50.10
CA GLU A 94 -49.09 -11.66 -50.87
C GLU A 94 -48.85 -12.91 -50.00
N ALA A 95 -48.96 -14.09 -50.60
CA ALA A 95 -48.70 -15.36 -49.94
C ALA A 95 -47.38 -15.99 -50.41
N HIS A 96 -46.45 -16.22 -49.48
CA HIS A 96 -45.16 -16.85 -49.75
C HIS A 96 -45.06 -18.22 -49.05
N LYS A 97 -44.63 -19.24 -49.79
CA LYS A 97 -44.45 -20.59 -49.26
C LYS A 97 -43.04 -20.75 -48.67
N LYS A 98 -42.93 -21.09 -47.39
CA LYS A 98 -41.65 -21.35 -46.70
C LYS A 98 -41.70 -22.75 -46.08
N GLY A 99 -41.17 -23.74 -46.80
CA GLY A 99 -41.22 -25.14 -46.37
C GLY A 99 -42.67 -25.67 -46.31
N ARG A 100 -43.10 -26.10 -45.11
CA ARG A 100 -44.47 -26.58 -44.86
C ARG A 100 -45.46 -25.47 -44.51
N ASP A 101 -44.98 -24.26 -44.23
CA ASP A 101 -45.80 -23.13 -43.83
C ASP A 101 -46.06 -22.15 -44.98
N VAL A 102 -47.18 -21.43 -44.89
CA VAL A 102 -47.54 -20.32 -45.79
C VAL A 102 -47.57 -19.04 -44.97
N LEU A 103 -46.80 -18.05 -45.40
CA LEU A 103 -46.69 -16.72 -44.79
C LEU A 103 -47.47 -15.71 -45.64
N LEU A 104 -48.15 -14.79 -44.98
CA LEU A 104 -48.87 -13.67 -45.58
C LEU A 104 -48.15 -12.37 -45.21
N ALA A 105 -47.75 -11.57 -46.20
CA ALA A 105 -47.04 -10.30 -46.00
C ALA A 105 -47.54 -9.25 -47.01
N PHE A 106 -47.50 -7.98 -46.63
CA PHE A 106 -47.90 -6.90 -47.54
C PHE A 106 -46.76 -6.56 -48.51
N GLN A 107 -47.08 -6.31 -49.78
CA GLN A 107 -46.12 -6.15 -50.88
C GLN A 107 -45.03 -5.07 -50.61
N LYS A 108 -45.38 -4.03 -49.85
CA LYS A 108 -44.51 -2.92 -49.43
C LYS A 108 -43.50 -3.30 -48.33
N ASP A 109 -43.75 -4.35 -47.56
CA ASP A 109 -42.94 -4.77 -46.41
C ASP A 109 -42.02 -5.97 -46.73
N VAL A 110 -42.22 -6.64 -47.87
CA VAL A 110 -41.40 -7.79 -48.32
C VAL A 110 -39.93 -7.42 -48.51
N GLY A 111 -39.65 -6.22 -49.04
CA GLY A 111 -38.28 -5.71 -49.24
C GLY A 111 -37.53 -5.42 -47.94
N PHE A 112 -38.23 -4.82 -46.97
CA PHE A 112 -37.70 -4.52 -45.63
C PHE A 112 -37.38 -5.80 -44.84
N VAL A 113 -38.27 -6.79 -44.89
CA VAL A 113 -38.10 -8.09 -44.22
C VAL A 113 -36.95 -8.91 -44.83
N LEU A 114 -36.70 -8.79 -46.14
CA LEU A 114 -35.57 -9.46 -46.81
C LEU A 114 -34.22 -8.77 -46.53
N SER A 115 -34.17 -7.45 -46.39
CA SER A 115 -32.94 -6.75 -45.98
C SER A 115 -32.59 -7.01 -44.52
N GLU A 116 -33.58 -6.98 -43.62
CA GLU A 116 -33.38 -7.18 -42.18
C GLU A 116 -32.93 -8.63 -41.88
N ALA A 117 -33.44 -9.61 -42.62
CA ALA A 117 -32.97 -11.00 -42.52
C ALA A 117 -31.61 -11.24 -43.19
N SER A 118 -31.23 -10.50 -44.24
CA SER A 118 -29.93 -10.65 -44.91
C SER A 118 -28.77 -10.07 -44.07
N ASP A 119 -28.99 -8.94 -43.41
CA ASP A 119 -27.95 -8.26 -42.64
C ASP A 119 -27.52 -9.08 -41.41
N TYR A 120 -28.45 -9.68 -40.66
CA TYR A 120 -28.15 -10.47 -39.46
C TYR A 120 -27.29 -11.72 -39.74
N TYR A 121 -27.54 -12.45 -40.84
CA TYR A 121 -26.72 -13.61 -41.20
C TYR A 121 -25.35 -13.19 -41.75
N SER A 122 -25.26 -12.04 -42.41
CA SER A 122 -24.01 -11.52 -42.95
C SER A 122 -23.06 -11.04 -41.85
N GLU A 123 -23.57 -10.35 -40.83
CA GLU A 123 -22.80 -9.87 -39.68
C GLU A 123 -22.29 -11.03 -38.82
N ALA A 124 -23.13 -12.04 -38.56
CA ALA A 124 -22.72 -13.24 -37.84
C ALA A 124 -21.56 -13.99 -38.55
N ILE A 125 -21.57 -14.03 -39.89
CA ILE A 125 -20.48 -14.61 -40.69
C ILE A 125 -19.22 -13.74 -40.59
N ILE A 126 -19.33 -12.42 -40.61
CA ILE A 126 -18.20 -11.50 -40.47
C ILE A 126 -17.56 -11.64 -39.09
N LEU A 127 -18.37 -11.66 -38.02
CA LEU A 127 -17.90 -11.90 -36.65
C LEU A 127 -17.24 -13.27 -36.51
N GLY A 128 -17.82 -14.31 -37.12
CA GLY A 128 -17.22 -15.64 -37.17
C GLY A 128 -15.85 -15.67 -37.87
N LYS A 129 -15.70 -14.92 -38.97
CA LYS A 129 -14.41 -14.77 -39.67
C LYS A 129 -13.40 -14.00 -38.82
N ALA A 130 -13.80 -12.88 -38.22
CA ALA A 130 -12.92 -12.08 -37.35
C ALA A 130 -12.43 -12.90 -36.15
N ALA A 131 -13.34 -13.61 -35.47
CA ALA A 131 -13.00 -14.50 -34.36
C ALA A 131 -12.03 -15.61 -34.79
N ASN A 132 -12.20 -16.21 -35.97
CA ASN A 132 -11.30 -17.23 -36.48
C ASN A 132 -9.88 -16.70 -36.80
N ILE A 133 -9.78 -15.48 -37.34
CA ILE A 133 -8.48 -14.83 -37.59
C ILE A 133 -7.76 -14.57 -36.27
N LEU A 134 -8.45 -13.95 -35.32
CA LEU A 134 -7.89 -13.63 -34.01
C LEU A 134 -7.48 -14.90 -33.25
N ARG A 135 -8.36 -15.90 -33.19
CA ARG A 135 -8.06 -17.19 -32.53
C ARG A 135 -6.85 -17.87 -33.15
N ARG A 136 -6.67 -17.82 -34.48
CA ARG A 136 -5.48 -18.38 -35.13
C ARG A 136 -4.22 -17.68 -34.63
N HIS A 137 -4.18 -16.35 -34.70
CA HIS A 137 -3.02 -15.56 -34.25
C HIS A 137 -2.74 -15.78 -32.76
N MET A 138 -3.78 -15.87 -31.93
CA MET A 138 -3.64 -16.12 -30.49
C MET A 138 -3.12 -17.53 -30.17
N LEU A 139 -3.56 -18.56 -30.91
CA LEU A 139 -3.13 -19.94 -30.68
C LEU A 139 -1.72 -20.20 -31.21
N ASP A 140 -1.29 -19.49 -32.26
CA ASP A 140 0.05 -19.56 -32.81
C ASP A 140 1.07 -18.75 -31.98
N HIS A 141 0.61 -17.70 -31.30
CA HIS A 141 1.44 -16.87 -30.43
C HIS A 141 1.68 -17.54 -29.08
N LYS A 142 2.96 -17.71 -28.73
CA LYS A 142 3.39 -18.29 -27.46
C LYS A 142 4.05 -17.24 -26.59
N SER A 143 3.69 -17.22 -25.32
CA SER A 143 4.30 -16.39 -24.30
C SER A 143 4.40 -17.20 -23.01
N THR A 144 5.58 -17.23 -22.42
CA THR A 144 5.87 -17.92 -21.18
C THR A 144 6.51 -16.95 -20.21
N PHE A 145 6.03 -16.94 -18.97
CA PHE A 145 6.65 -16.20 -17.89
C PHE A 145 7.98 -16.85 -17.49
N ASP A 146 9.06 -16.08 -17.56
CA ASP A 146 10.45 -16.49 -17.29
C ASP A 146 10.96 -16.07 -15.90
N GLY A 147 10.11 -15.40 -15.10
CA GLY A 147 10.42 -15.02 -13.73
C GLY A 147 10.56 -13.52 -13.48
N THR A 148 10.46 -12.70 -14.52
CA THR A 148 10.65 -11.24 -14.45
C THR A 148 9.69 -10.52 -15.40
N PHE A 149 9.42 -9.24 -15.15
CA PHE A 149 8.69 -8.38 -16.09
C PHE A 149 9.62 -7.32 -16.68
N HIS A 150 9.96 -7.46 -17.97
CA HIS A 150 10.72 -6.45 -18.71
C HIS A 150 9.80 -5.46 -19.42
N GLU A 151 10.26 -4.24 -19.71
CA GLU A 151 9.43 -3.19 -20.32
C GLU A 151 8.68 -3.64 -21.60
N LEU A 152 9.34 -4.45 -22.43
CA LEU A 152 8.75 -4.95 -23.68
C LEU A 152 7.88 -6.20 -23.50
N CYS A 153 7.93 -6.88 -22.35
CA CYS A 153 7.25 -8.18 -22.17
C CYS A 153 5.72 -8.04 -22.16
N ILE A 154 5.20 -6.87 -21.76
CA ILE A 154 3.77 -6.60 -21.65
C ILE A 154 3.12 -6.57 -23.04
N GLU A 155 3.74 -5.85 -23.98
CA GLU A 155 3.25 -5.73 -25.35
C GLU A 155 3.55 -6.99 -26.18
N GLN A 156 4.72 -7.62 -25.98
CA GLN A 156 5.14 -8.81 -26.72
C GLN A 156 4.37 -10.08 -26.31
N ALA A 157 3.69 -10.08 -25.16
CA ALA A 157 2.93 -11.24 -24.68
C ALA A 157 1.67 -11.56 -25.51
N ILE A 158 1.26 -10.65 -26.40
CA ILE A 158 0.04 -10.77 -27.20
C ILE A 158 0.31 -10.48 -28.69
N PRO A 159 -0.51 -11.05 -29.60
CA PRO A 159 -0.46 -10.65 -31.01
C PRO A 159 -0.90 -9.19 -31.19
N LEU A 160 -0.18 -8.42 -32.01
CA LEU A 160 -0.53 -7.02 -32.33
C LEU A 160 -1.95 -6.89 -32.90
N THR A 161 -2.38 -7.86 -33.70
CA THR A 161 -3.75 -7.87 -34.27
C THR A 161 -4.84 -7.99 -33.22
N LEU A 162 -4.56 -8.66 -32.10
CA LEU A 162 -5.50 -8.75 -30.98
C LEU A 162 -5.61 -7.40 -30.27
N LEU A 163 -4.47 -6.76 -30.01
CA LEU A 163 -4.43 -5.44 -29.38
C LEU A 163 -5.18 -4.40 -30.22
N GLN A 164 -4.92 -4.37 -31.53
CA GLN A 164 -5.63 -3.50 -32.47
C GLN A 164 -7.13 -3.75 -32.45
N PHE A 165 -7.56 -5.01 -32.43
CA PHE A 165 -8.98 -5.34 -32.38
C PHE A 165 -9.65 -4.87 -31.07
N VAL A 166 -8.99 -5.05 -29.92
CA VAL A 166 -9.49 -4.55 -28.63
C VAL A 166 -9.55 -3.02 -28.65
N ALA A 167 -8.53 -2.33 -29.14
CA ALA A 167 -8.54 -0.88 -29.26
C ALA A 167 -9.65 -0.36 -30.18
N MET A 168 -9.97 -1.08 -31.27
CA MET A 168 -11.11 -0.75 -32.13
C MET A 168 -12.45 -0.96 -31.43
N LEU A 169 -12.55 -1.93 -30.50
CA LEU A 169 -13.75 -2.17 -29.70
C LEU A 169 -13.94 -1.09 -28.63
N GLU A 170 -12.88 -0.70 -27.91
CA GLU A 170 -12.98 0.29 -26.83
C GLU A 170 -13.14 1.73 -27.35
N HIS A 171 -12.38 2.09 -28.38
CA HIS A 171 -12.26 3.48 -28.83
C HIS A 171 -12.89 3.76 -30.19
N GLY A 172 -13.32 2.73 -30.92
CA GLY A 172 -13.90 2.84 -32.26
C GLY A 172 -12.89 2.56 -33.38
N ALA A 173 -13.36 2.04 -34.51
CA ALA A 173 -12.52 1.59 -35.63
C ALA A 173 -11.99 2.72 -36.54
N ASP A 174 -12.37 3.97 -36.31
CA ASP A 174 -11.95 5.09 -37.15
C ASP A 174 -10.55 5.61 -36.79
N ILE A 175 -9.85 6.13 -37.79
CA ILE A 175 -8.47 6.59 -37.63
C ILE A 175 -8.32 7.77 -36.66
N LYS A 176 -9.33 8.63 -36.51
CA LYS A 176 -9.24 9.78 -35.61
C LYS A 176 -9.29 9.32 -34.16
N SER A 177 -10.18 8.38 -33.84
CA SER A 177 -10.27 7.81 -32.49
C SER A 177 -9.01 7.01 -32.15
N GLN A 178 -8.49 6.20 -33.07
CA GLN A 178 -7.23 5.47 -32.87
C GLN A 178 -6.02 6.39 -32.69
N LEU A 179 -5.94 7.51 -33.43
CA LEU A 179 -4.87 8.51 -33.24
C LEU A 179 -4.98 9.27 -31.91
N ARG A 180 -6.20 9.46 -31.39
CA ARG A 180 -6.46 10.21 -30.15
C ARG A 180 -6.13 9.40 -28.90
N PHE A 181 -6.54 8.14 -28.86
CA PHE A 181 -6.44 7.31 -27.66
C PHE A 181 -5.24 6.35 -27.69
N GLY A 182 -4.81 5.91 -28.88
CA GLY A 182 -3.77 4.89 -29.02
C GLY A 182 -4.14 3.58 -28.30
N ALA A 183 -3.16 2.70 -28.07
CA ALA A 183 -3.34 1.53 -27.22
C ALA A 183 -3.25 1.96 -25.75
N SER A 184 -4.36 1.86 -25.00
CA SER A 184 -4.40 2.14 -23.58
C SER A 184 -3.94 0.96 -22.73
N LYS A 185 -3.75 1.20 -21.43
CA LYS A 185 -3.45 0.12 -20.46
C LYS A 185 -4.60 -0.88 -20.33
N THR A 186 -5.84 -0.41 -20.49
CA THR A 186 -7.04 -1.26 -20.42
C THR A 186 -7.07 -2.19 -21.62
N ASP A 187 -6.76 -1.68 -22.81
CA ASP A 187 -6.65 -2.48 -24.04
C ASP A 187 -5.63 -3.61 -23.89
N LEU A 188 -4.45 -3.28 -23.35
CA LEU A 188 -3.39 -4.25 -23.07
C LEU A 188 -3.82 -5.32 -22.07
N ALA A 189 -4.48 -4.95 -20.98
CA ALA A 189 -4.95 -5.89 -19.98
C ALA A 189 -6.03 -6.83 -20.54
N ILE A 190 -7.01 -6.30 -21.28
CA ILE A 190 -8.07 -7.10 -21.90
C ILE A 190 -7.50 -8.04 -22.96
N ALA A 191 -6.62 -7.55 -23.83
CA ALA A 191 -5.97 -8.38 -24.84
C ALA A 191 -5.15 -9.52 -24.19
N GLN A 192 -4.42 -9.24 -23.11
CA GLN A 192 -3.70 -10.27 -22.36
C GLN A 192 -4.63 -11.30 -21.71
N LEU A 193 -5.77 -10.89 -21.18
CA LEU A 193 -6.80 -11.78 -20.64
C LEU A 193 -7.42 -12.65 -21.73
N LEU A 194 -7.72 -12.07 -22.90
CA LEU A 194 -8.23 -12.82 -24.05
C LEU A 194 -7.20 -13.88 -24.50
N GLN A 195 -5.92 -13.50 -24.60
CA GLN A 195 -4.83 -14.41 -24.94
C GLN A 195 -4.71 -15.56 -23.93
N TYR A 196 -4.74 -15.25 -22.63
CA TYR A 196 -4.64 -16.22 -21.54
C TYR A 196 -5.80 -17.22 -21.52
N ASN A 197 -7.03 -16.74 -21.73
CA ASN A 197 -8.24 -17.55 -21.69
C ASN A 197 -8.53 -18.30 -23.01
N CYS A 198 -7.75 -18.07 -24.07
CA CYS A 198 -7.94 -18.75 -25.35
C CYS A 198 -7.47 -20.22 -25.31
N TYR A 199 -8.33 -21.13 -25.76
CA TYR A 199 -8.07 -22.57 -25.77
C TYR A 199 -8.23 -23.20 -27.17
N ALA A 200 -7.40 -24.20 -27.46
CA ALA A 200 -7.36 -24.87 -28.77
C ALA A 200 -8.44 -25.96 -28.94
N ARG A 201 -8.84 -26.66 -27.87
CA ARG A 201 -9.87 -27.72 -27.89
C ARG A 201 -10.71 -27.71 -26.62
N TYR A 202 -12.03 -27.77 -26.78
CA TYR A 202 -12.98 -28.03 -25.69
C TYR A 202 -12.86 -29.50 -25.26
N LYS A 203 -12.82 -29.79 -23.95
CA LYS A 203 -12.87 -31.16 -23.41
C LYS A 203 -14.20 -31.35 -22.68
N GLU A 204 -15.06 -32.23 -23.19
CA GLU A 204 -16.42 -32.51 -22.67
C GLU A 204 -16.47 -32.94 -21.19
N VAL A 205 -15.36 -33.36 -20.58
CA VAL A 205 -15.34 -34.00 -19.24
C VAL A 205 -14.64 -33.14 -18.17
N ALA A 206 -14.11 -31.96 -18.51
CA ALA A 206 -13.37 -31.14 -17.54
C ALA A 206 -14.27 -30.08 -16.90
N ALA A 207 -14.59 -30.25 -15.61
CA ALA A 207 -15.32 -29.27 -14.79
C ALA A 207 -14.55 -27.96 -14.52
N THR A 208 -13.26 -27.89 -14.90
CA THR A 208 -12.38 -26.74 -14.66
C THR A 208 -11.69 -26.27 -15.94
N HIS A 209 -11.77 -24.96 -16.21
CA HIS A 209 -11.01 -24.30 -17.27
C HIS A 209 -9.51 -24.47 -16.99
N ARG A 210 -8.79 -25.14 -17.91
CA ARG A 210 -7.35 -25.36 -17.76
C ARG A 210 -6.59 -24.39 -18.67
N HIS A 211 -6.06 -23.33 -18.08
CA HIS A 211 -5.19 -22.38 -18.79
C HIS A 211 -3.86 -23.03 -19.15
N SER A 212 -3.30 -22.63 -20.30
CA SER A 212 -2.05 -23.19 -20.81
C SER A 212 -0.88 -22.29 -20.42
N LYS A 213 0.22 -22.91 -19.97
CA LYS A 213 1.43 -22.17 -19.55
C LYS A 213 2.14 -21.46 -20.71
N ASP A 214 1.96 -21.92 -21.94
CA ASP A 214 2.53 -21.33 -23.15
C ASP A 214 1.79 -20.10 -23.66
N ARG A 215 0.73 -19.67 -22.96
CA ARG A 215 0.00 -18.42 -23.17
C ARG A 215 -0.23 -17.68 -21.84
N GLU A 216 0.63 -17.92 -20.85
CA GLU A 216 0.59 -17.26 -19.54
C GLU A 216 1.10 -15.83 -19.71
N THR A 217 0.18 -14.87 -19.90
CA THR A 217 0.51 -13.47 -20.11
C THR A 217 0.86 -12.76 -18.79
N PRO A 218 1.62 -11.65 -18.84
CA PRO A 218 2.04 -10.91 -17.65
C PRO A 218 0.92 -10.47 -16.71
N PHE A 219 -0.20 -9.98 -17.23
CA PHE A 219 -1.29 -9.41 -16.42
C PHE A 219 -1.95 -10.43 -15.46
N PRO A 220 -2.39 -11.64 -15.90
CA PRO A 220 -2.89 -12.68 -14.99
C PRO A 220 -1.89 -13.11 -13.91
N VAL A 221 -0.60 -13.16 -14.24
CA VAL A 221 0.47 -13.48 -13.28
C VAL A 221 0.59 -12.36 -12.25
N TYR A 222 0.72 -11.10 -12.70
CA TYR A 222 0.75 -9.93 -11.84
C TYR A 222 -0.47 -9.87 -10.91
N MET A 223 -1.68 -10.07 -11.42
CA MET A 223 -2.90 -10.05 -10.61
C MET A 223 -2.88 -11.13 -9.52
N GLY A 224 -2.51 -12.37 -9.86
CA GLY A 224 -2.39 -13.45 -8.89
C GLY A 224 -1.34 -13.16 -7.80
N MET A 225 -0.16 -12.71 -8.21
CA MET A 225 0.95 -12.40 -7.30
C MET A 225 0.65 -11.17 -6.42
N SER A 226 0.06 -10.12 -6.98
CA SER A 226 -0.29 -8.86 -6.28
C SER A 226 -1.36 -9.10 -5.22
N VAL A 227 -2.44 -9.81 -5.57
CA VAL A 227 -3.52 -10.15 -4.62
C VAL A 227 -3.00 -11.09 -3.53
N TYR A 228 -2.19 -12.09 -3.88
CA TYR A 228 -1.56 -12.95 -2.89
C TYR A 228 -0.65 -12.15 -1.95
N THR A 229 0.11 -11.19 -2.46
CA THR A 229 1.03 -10.36 -1.67
C THR A 229 0.31 -9.46 -0.69
N LYS A 230 -0.78 -8.83 -1.14
CA LYS A 230 -1.58 -7.89 -0.33
C LYS A 230 -2.49 -8.60 0.67
N THR A 231 -2.99 -9.80 0.35
CA THR A 231 -4.05 -10.44 1.15
C THR A 231 -3.67 -11.78 1.78
N ARG A 232 -2.74 -12.54 1.18
CA ARG A 232 -2.41 -13.94 1.51
C ARG A 232 -3.64 -14.89 1.53
N LYS A 233 -4.80 -14.46 1.00
CA LYS A 233 -6.05 -15.23 1.03
C LYS A 233 -6.20 -16.08 -0.22
N ARG A 234 -6.07 -17.40 -0.06
CA ARG A 234 -6.30 -18.39 -1.12
C ARG A 234 -7.63 -18.19 -1.84
N LYS A 235 -8.74 -18.04 -1.09
CA LYS A 235 -10.09 -17.85 -1.66
C LYS A 235 -10.20 -16.68 -2.62
N LEU A 236 -9.48 -15.58 -2.39
CA LEU A 236 -9.52 -14.40 -3.27
C LEU A 236 -8.80 -14.69 -4.59
N VAL A 237 -7.63 -15.35 -4.54
CA VAL A 237 -6.88 -15.73 -5.74
C VAL A 237 -7.67 -16.78 -6.55
N GLU A 238 -8.28 -17.75 -5.88
CA GLU A 238 -9.11 -18.77 -6.55
C GLU A 238 -10.33 -18.15 -7.22
N MET A 239 -11.05 -17.24 -6.54
CA MET A 239 -12.17 -16.51 -7.13
C MET A 239 -11.76 -15.75 -8.40
N LEU A 240 -10.61 -15.07 -8.40
CA LEU A 240 -10.14 -14.35 -9.59
C LEU A 240 -9.73 -15.29 -10.73
N ASN A 241 -9.12 -16.43 -10.39
CA ASN A 241 -8.75 -17.46 -11.36
C ASN A 241 -9.98 -18.13 -12.00
N GLU A 242 -11.03 -18.41 -11.21
CA GLU A 242 -12.30 -18.97 -11.71
C GLU A 242 -12.97 -18.06 -12.75
N HIS A 243 -12.75 -16.75 -12.66
CA HIS A 243 -13.23 -15.75 -13.63
C HIS A 243 -12.22 -15.44 -14.74
N GLY A 244 -11.11 -16.18 -14.81
CA GLY A 244 -10.08 -16.01 -15.85
C GLY A 244 -9.23 -14.73 -15.72
N ILE A 245 -9.27 -14.06 -14.56
CA ILE A 245 -8.59 -12.78 -14.30
C ILE A 245 -7.17 -12.99 -13.80
N SER A 246 -6.91 -14.07 -13.05
CA SER A 246 -5.60 -14.38 -12.49
C SER A 246 -5.15 -15.81 -12.75
N ILE A 247 -3.87 -16.09 -12.52
CA ILE A 247 -3.37 -17.45 -12.38
C ILE A 247 -3.93 -18.15 -11.12
N SER A 248 -3.83 -19.48 -11.09
CA SER A 248 -4.28 -20.28 -9.95
C SER A 248 -3.41 -20.06 -8.70
N TYR A 249 -3.98 -20.31 -7.52
CA TYR A 249 -3.25 -20.24 -6.25
C TYR A 249 -2.04 -21.18 -6.21
N ASP A 250 -2.17 -22.39 -6.77
CA ASP A 250 -1.05 -23.33 -6.88
C ASP A 250 0.07 -22.79 -7.77
N ARG A 251 -0.26 -22.08 -8.86
CA ARG A 251 0.71 -21.45 -9.74
C ARG A 251 1.42 -20.28 -9.04
N VAL A 252 0.70 -19.48 -8.24
CA VAL A 252 1.29 -18.44 -7.38
C VAL A 252 2.32 -19.05 -6.41
N LEU A 253 1.98 -20.16 -5.77
CA LEU A 253 2.92 -20.85 -4.87
C LEU A 253 4.12 -21.46 -5.61
N GLU A 254 3.93 -21.98 -6.83
CA GLU A 254 5.02 -22.47 -7.70
C GLU A 254 5.98 -21.33 -8.05
N ILE A 255 5.47 -20.18 -8.53
CA ILE A 255 6.30 -19.00 -8.87
C ILE A 255 7.04 -18.50 -7.63
N SER A 256 6.35 -18.40 -6.49
CA SER A 256 6.98 -18.01 -5.22
C SER A 256 8.08 -19.00 -4.81
N ALA A 257 7.87 -20.30 -4.97
CA ALA A 257 8.89 -21.30 -4.65
C ALA A 257 10.09 -21.24 -5.61
N GLN A 258 9.85 -21.00 -6.91
CA GLN A 258 10.91 -20.82 -7.92
C GLN A 258 11.75 -19.56 -7.65
N LEU A 259 11.11 -18.45 -7.26
CA LEU A 259 11.84 -17.24 -6.84
C LEU A 259 12.71 -17.53 -5.62
N GLY A 260 12.16 -18.20 -4.60
CA GLY A 260 12.93 -18.56 -3.41
C GLY A 260 14.11 -19.49 -3.71
N ASP A 261 13.94 -20.46 -4.61
CA ASP A 261 14.99 -21.38 -5.07
C ASP A 261 16.10 -20.65 -5.82
N ALA A 262 15.74 -19.74 -6.73
CA ALA A 262 16.70 -18.90 -7.45
C ALA A 262 17.51 -18.02 -6.48
N THR A 263 16.85 -17.43 -5.48
CA THR A 263 17.51 -16.62 -4.45
C THR A 263 18.49 -17.43 -3.60
N VAL A 264 18.10 -18.62 -3.13
CA VAL A 264 19.01 -19.49 -2.36
C VAL A 264 20.18 -19.96 -3.22
N SER A 265 19.92 -20.35 -4.47
CA SER A 265 20.96 -20.76 -5.41
C SER A 265 21.98 -19.64 -5.61
N LYS A 266 21.50 -18.39 -5.73
CA LYS A 266 22.36 -17.21 -5.80
C LYS A 266 23.18 -17.01 -4.53
N TYR A 267 22.62 -17.21 -3.34
CA TYR A 267 23.39 -17.13 -2.09
C TYR A 267 24.52 -18.16 -2.03
N VAL A 268 24.29 -19.36 -2.56
CA VAL A 268 25.30 -20.41 -2.63
C VAL A 268 26.38 -20.08 -3.66
N GLU A 269 25.99 -19.56 -4.83
CA GLU A 269 26.91 -19.13 -5.90
C GLU A 269 27.79 -17.97 -5.45
N ASP A 270 27.20 -16.94 -4.84
CA ASP A 270 27.90 -15.75 -4.36
C ASP A 270 28.71 -16.05 -3.07
N GLY A 271 28.44 -17.19 -2.41
CA GLY A 271 29.08 -17.57 -1.14
C GLY A 271 28.66 -16.72 0.06
N VAL A 272 27.68 -15.83 -0.12
CA VAL A 272 27.17 -14.89 0.89
C VAL A 272 25.66 -14.77 0.78
N VAL A 273 24.97 -14.71 1.92
CA VAL A 273 23.52 -14.45 1.97
C VAL A 273 23.28 -12.95 1.83
N CYS A 274 23.24 -12.48 0.59
CA CYS A 274 23.06 -11.07 0.24
C CYS A 274 21.80 -10.89 -0.63
N PRO A 275 20.74 -10.21 -0.14
CA PRO A 275 19.52 -10.00 -0.91
C PRO A 275 19.77 -9.36 -2.30
N PRO A 276 19.15 -9.87 -3.38
CA PRO A 276 19.41 -9.43 -4.75
C PRO A 276 19.11 -7.96 -5.04
N VAL A 277 18.21 -7.33 -4.26
CA VAL A 277 17.87 -5.91 -4.38
C VAL A 277 19.04 -4.98 -4.02
N LEU A 278 20.02 -5.48 -3.27
CA LEU A 278 21.22 -4.72 -2.92
C LEU A 278 22.17 -4.64 -4.12
N ARG A 279 22.93 -3.54 -4.19
CA ARG A 279 23.80 -3.19 -5.31
C ARG A 279 25.26 -3.09 -4.88
N LYS A 280 26.17 -3.45 -5.77
CA LYS A 280 27.61 -3.29 -5.53
C LYS A 280 28.03 -1.84 -5.70
N GLY A 281 29.12 -1.46 -5.04
CA GLY A 281 29.72 -0.11 -5.09
C GLY A 281 29.07 0.93 -4.19
N LEU A 282 27.93 0.62 -3.55
CA LEU A 282 27.24 1.59 -2.67
C LEU A 282 27.68 1.48 -1.22
N PHE A 283 27.81 2.64 -0.57
CA PHE A 283 27.99 2.71 0.87
C PHE A 283 26.81 2.05 1.60
N THR A 284 27.12 1.13 2.51
CA THR A 284 26.16 0.21 3.12
C THR A 284 26.19 0.30 4.64
N THR A 285 25.04 0.56 5.27
CA THR A 285 24.88 0.50 6.73
C THR A 285 23.87 -0.59 7.12
N SER A 286 23.86 -1.00 8.38
CA SER A 286 22.95 -2.05 8.86
C SER A 286 22.34 -1.73 10.21
N ALA A 287 21.21 -2.36 10.53
CA ALA A 287 20.57 -2.32 11.84
C ALA A 287 20.32 -3.74 12.35
N MET A 288 20.56 -3.98 13.63
CA MET A 288 20.17 -5.22 14.31
C MET A 288 19.06 -4.92 15.31
N ASP A 289 18.06 -5.80 15.34
CA ASP A 289 16.87 -5.65 16.17
C ASP A 289 16.40 -7.01 16.68
N ASN A 290 15.67 -6.99 17.80
CA ASN A 290 15.01 -8.17 18.32
C ASN A 290 13.60 -8.29 17.71
N ILE A 291 13.22 -9.49 17.28
CA ILE A 291 11.85 -9.80 16.88
C ILE A 291 11.20 -10.56 18.01
N ASP A 292 10.31 -9.86 18.72
CA ASP A 292 9.38 -10.47 19.66
C ASP A 292 7.99 -10.47 19.04
N HIS A 293 7.54 -11.64 18.57
CA HIS A 293 6.14 -11.82 18.20
C HIS A 293 5.37 -12.39 19.38
N ASN A 294 4.66 -11.52 20.10
CA ASN A 294 3.64 -11.92 21.06
C ASN A 294 2.28 -11.95 20.33
N PRO A 295 1.75 -13.14 20.00
CA PRO A 295 0.44 -13.24 19.38
C PRO A 295 -0.62 -12.72 20.38
N THR A 296 -1.46 -11.79 19.95
CA THR A 296 -2.57 -11.24 20.74
C THR A 296 -3.79 -12.17 20.83
N ALA A 297 -3.72 -13.38 20.24
CA ALA A 297 -4.81 -14.34 20.23
C ALA A 297 -4.69 -15.34 21.40
N THR A 298 -5.77 -15.50 22.16
CA THR A 298 -5.90 -16.37 23.33
C THR A 298 -5.71 -17.87 23.05
N THR A 299 -5.59 -18.27 21.79
CA THR A 299 -5.42 -19.66 21.34
C THR A 299 -3.99 -20.02 20.91
N VAL A 300 -3.06 -19.06 20.89
CA VAL A 300 -1.71 -19.30 20.38
C VAL A 300 -0.77 -19.72 21.51
N THR A 301 -0.06 -20.83 21.32
CA THR A 301 0.75 -21.49 22.35
C THR A 301 2.24 -21.12 22.33
N THR A 302 2.74 -20.39 21.32
CA THR A 302 4.17 -20.07 21.20
C THR A 302 4.42 -18.65 20.71
N SER A 303 5.29 -17.91 21.39
CA SER A 303 5.87 -16.64 20.92
C SER A 303 7.10 -16.94 20.06
N PHE A 304 7.26 -16.21 18.94
CA PHE A 304 8.48 -16.28 18.15
C PHE A 304 9.45 -15.21 18.65
N HIS A 305 10.62 -15.64 19.11
CA HIS A 305 11.73 -14.76 19.50
C HIS A 305 12.88 -15.02 18.53
N GLY A 306 13.24 -14.03 17.71
CA GLY A 306 14.33 -14.15 16.73
C GLY A 306 15.09 -12.86 16.55
N THR A 307 16.10 -12.87 15.70
CA THR A 307 16.92 -11.70 15.38
C THR A 307 16.72 -11.29 13.94
N SER A 308 16.59 -9.99 13.71
CA SER A 308 16.59 -9.41 12.37
C SER A 308 17.78 -8.50 12.14
N VAL A 309 18.20 -8.48 10.87
CA VAL A 309 19.25 -7.59 10.37
C VAL A 309 18.73 -6.88 9.14
N SER A 310 18.53 -5.58 9.23
CA SER A 310 18.21 -4.73 8.09
C SER A 310 19.49 -4.15 7.49
N VAL A 311 19.53 -4.04 6.17
CA VAL A 311 20.66 -3.47 5.41
C VAL A 311 20.13 -2.29 4.59
N PHE A 312 20.87 -1.19 4.59
CA PHE A 312 20.54 0.06 3.91
C PHE A 312 21.70 0.48 3.03
N GLN A 313 21.41 0.89 1.80
CA GLN A 313 22.41 1.47 0.91
C GLN A 313 22.02 2.88 0.51
N HIS A 314 23.05 3.71 0.33
CA HIS A 314 22.90 5.15 0.17
C HIS A 314 23.34 5.56 -1.24
N PRO A 315 22.46 5.45 -2.24
CA PRO A 315 22.76 5.91 -3.60
C PRO A 315 22.81 7.43 -3.66
N THR A 316 23.48 7.94 -4.69
CA THR A 316 23.48 9.37 -5.06
C THR A 316 22.84 9.54 -6.44
N LYS A 317 22.83 10.76 -6.99
CA LYS A 317 22.38 10.95 -8.38
C LYS A 317 23.41 10.44 -9.37
N GLU A 318 24.67 10.58 -9.01
CA GLU A 318 25.85 10.24 -9.80
C GLU A 318 26.16 8.74 -9.72
N ASP A 319 25.92 8.12 -8.57
CA ASP A 319 26.17 6.71 -8.32
C ASP A 319 24.92 5.97 -7.80
N LYS A 320 24.39 5.09 -8.65
CA LYS A 320 23.25 4.23 -8.34
C LYS A 320 23.65 2.80 -7.96
N GLY A 321 24.95 2.51 -7.95
CA GLY A 321 25.50 1.17 -7.76
C GLY A 321 25.27 0.24 -8.95
N GLU A 322 25.92 -0.92 -8.89
CA GLU A 322 25.78 -1.99 -9.89
C GLU A 322 24.84 -3.09 -9.38
N GLU A 323 23.90 -3.54 -10.19
CA GLU A 323 22.99 -4.62 -9.79
C GLU A 323 23.74 -5.96 -9.63
N CYS A 324 23.42 -6.73 -8.60
CA CYS A 324 24.08 -8.02 -8.31
C CYS A 324 23.74 -9.14 -9.32
N GLY A 325 23.06 -8.83 -10.42
CA GLY A 325 22.65 -9.77 -11.47
C GLY A 325 21.23 -10.33 -11.27
N GLN A 326 20.58 -10.69 -12.38
CA GLN A 326 19.20 -11.20 -12.38
C GLN A 326 19.11 -12.62 -11.81
N LEU A 327 18.02 -12.87 -11.08
CA LEU A 327 17.64 -14.22 -10.65
C LEU A 327 17.27 -15.06 -11.87
N LYS A 328 17.86 -16.25 -12.01
CA LYS A 328 17.55 -17.19 -13.08
C LYS A 328 16.69 -18.31 -12.54
N PHE A 329 15.54 -18.57 -13.17
CA PHE A 329 14.71 -19.72 -12.83
C PHE A 329 15.41 -21.02 -13.22
N GLY A 330 15.45 -21.97 -12.29
CA GLY A 330 15.90 -23.33 -12.58
C GLY A 330 14.93 -24.07 -13.52
N GLU A 331 15.44 -25.04 -14.27
CA GLU A 331 14.64 -25.86 -15.20
C GLU A 331 13.65 -26.80 -14.47
N LYS A 332 13.86 -27.04 -13.17
CA LYS A 332 13.04 -27.97 -12.36
C LYS A 332 11.86 -27.26 -11.72
N LYS A 333 10.72 -27.95 -11.66
CA LYS A 333 9.56 -27.48 -10.89
C LYS A 333 9.85 -27.58 -9.40
N VAL A 334 9.84 -26.42 -8.73
CA VAL A 334 10.03 -26.32 -7.28
C VAL A 334 8.68 -26.02 -6.63
N LYS A 335 8.33 -26.78 -5.58
CA LYS A 335 7.09 -26.57 -4.81
C LYS A 335 7.33 -25.94 -3.43
N THR A 336 8.57 -25.99 -2.96
CA THR A 336 8.97 -25.57 -1.61
C THR A 336 10.26 -24.77 -1.68
N VAL A 337 10.37 -23.73 -0.86
CA VAL A 337 11.60 -22.92 -0.82
C VAL A 337 12.72 -23.71 -0.13
N PRO A 338 13.91 -23.84 -0.74
CA PRO A 338 15.05 -24.57 -0.16
C PRO A 338 15.53 -23.99 1.18
N GLU A 339 16.32 -24.77 1.90
CA GLU A 339 16.98 -24.30 3.13
C GLU A 339 18.06 -23.27 2.84
N LEU A 340 18.24 -22.34 3.78
CA LEU A 340 19.36 -21.40 3.74
C LEU A 340 20.67 -22.16 4.01
N PRO A 341 21.80 -21.67 3.48
CA PRO A 341 23.10 -22.25 3.76
C PRO A 341 23.40 -22.34 5.26
N ASP A 342 23.97 -23.46 5.71
CA ASP A 342 24.37 -23.68 7.10
C ASP A 342 25.35 -22.62 7.61
N SER A 343 26.19 -22.07 6.71
CA SER A 343 27.11 -20.98 7.03
C SER A 343 26.42 -19.71 7.51
N PHE A 344 25.13 -19.55 7.19
CA PHE A 344 24.29 -18.43 7.64
C PHE A 344 23.44 -18.79 8.85
N THR A 345 22.84 -19.98 8.88
CA THR A 345 21.88 -20.37 9.92
C THR A 345 22.53 -20.93 11.19
N ASN A 346 23.74 -21.48 11.10
CA ASN A 346 24.41 -22.13 12.23
C ASN A 346 25.22 -21.13 13.07
N VAL A 347 24.60 -20.61 14.13
CA VAL A 347 25.23 -19.69 15.09
C VAL A 347 26.21 -20.47 15.98
N GLN A 348 27.51 -20.19 15.82
CA GLN A 348 28.54 -20.84 16.64
C GLN A 348 28.51 -20.33 18.08
N PRO A 349 28.62 -21.22 19.09
CA PRO A 349 28.70 -20.81 20.49
C PRO A 349 29.85 -19.82 20.73
N ALA A 350 29.54 -18.70 21.38
CA ALA A 350 30.54 -17.73 21.82
C ALA A 350 30.19 -17.21 23.21
N PHE A 351 31.22 -17.00 24.02
CA PHE A 351 31.10 -16.52 25.39
C PHE A 351 32.29 -15.62 25.73
N PHE A 352 32.06 -14.67 26.64
CA PHE A 352 33.12 -13.81 27.12
C PHE A 352 34.05 -14.59 28.05
N THR A 353 35.33 -14.67 27.68
CA THR A 353 36.37 -15.32 28.49
C THR A 353 36.90 -14.41 29.61
N LYS A 354 36.76 -13.09 29.47
CA LYS A 354 37.09 -12.09 30.49
C LYS A 354 35.82 -11.39 30.97
N LYS A 355 35.69 -11.12 32.26
CA LYS A 355 34.57 -10.32 32.77
C LYS A 355 34.85 -8.85 32.51
N LYS A 356 33.95 -8.18 31.78
CA LYS A 356 33.88 -6.70 31.62
C LYS A 356 35.20 -6.06 31.15
N PRO A 357 35.61 -6.23 29.88
CA PRO A 357 36.76 -5.50 29.35
C PRO A 357 36.54 -4.00 29.52
N SER A 358 37.55 -3.30 30.03
CA SER A 358 37.51 -1.85 30.15
C SER A 358 37.52 -1.21 28.76
N PRO A 359 36.77 -0.12 28.54
CA PRO A 359 36.86 0.63 27.30
C PRO A 359 38.30 1.14 27.09
N PRO A 360 38.79 1.22 25.84
CA PRO A 360 40.08 1.85 25.55
C PRO A 360 40.13 3.28 26.11
N GLN A 361 41.26 3.65 26.73
CA GLN A 361 41.47 5.02 27.21
C GLN A 361 41.41 6.00 26.04
N SER A 362 40.81 7.16 26.29
CA SER A 362 40.59 8.19 25.29
C SER A 362 41.02 9.54 25.83
N GLY A 363 41.70 10.34 25.00
CA GLY A 363 42.03 11.74 25.29
C GLY A 363 40.93 12.73 24.89
N VAL A 364 39.78 12.24 24.39
CA VAL A 364 38.64 13.08 24.01
C VAL A 364 38.05 13.72 25.26
N THR A 365 38.12 15.05 25.34
CA THR A 365 37.46 15.84 26.37
C THR A 365 36.01 16.10 26.00
N HIS A 366 35.17 16.41 26.99
CA HIS A 366 33.83 16.94 26.72
C HIS A 366 33.95 18.18 25.80
N PRO A 367 33.15 18.30 24.75
CA PRO A 367 33.25 19.43 23.84
C PRO A 367 32.88 20.73 24.56
N ASP A 368 33.42 21.83 24.04
CA ASP A 368 32.99 23.17 24.43
C ASP A 368 31.56 23.40 23.93
N THR A 369 30.63 23.54 24.87
CA THR A 369 29.20 23.74 24.63
C THR A 369 28.89 25.10 23.98
N SER A 370 29.89 25.99 23.89
CA SER A 370 29.79 27.28 23.17
C SER A 370 29.39 27.13 21.69
N LEU A 371 29.74 26.02 21.05
CA LEU A 371 29.48 25.74 19.63
C LEU A 371 28.01 25.41 19.32
N LEU A 372 27.18 25.21 20.33
CA LEU A 372 25.77 24.83 20.18
C LEU A 372 24.82 26.03 20.14
N ARG A 373 25.22 27.16 20.74
CA ARG A 373 24.41 28.38 20.77
C ARG A 373 23.93 28.83 19.37
N PRO A 374 24.76 28.80 18.31
CA PRO A 374 24.29 29.13 16.97
C PRO A 374 23.25 28.13 16.41
N GLN A 375 23.32 26.86 16.80
CA GLN A 375 22.40 25.83 16.33
C GLN A 375 21.03 25.91 17.02
N LEU A 376 21.02 26.30 18.31
CA LEU A 376 19.81 26.59 19.09
C LEU A 376 19.08 27.85 18.60
N ALA A 377 19.79 28.82 18.03
CA ALA A 377 19.18 30.05 17.52
C ALA A 377 18.04 29.78 16.53
N MET A 378 18.15 28.72 15.72
CA MET A 378 17.10 28.31 14.79
C MET A 378 15.85 27.75 15.50
N GLU A 379 16.02 27.07 16.64
CA GLU A 379 14.89 26.59 17.43
C GLU A 379 14.20 27.77 18.12
N TYR A 380 14.96 28.74 18.61
CA TYR A 380 14.40 29.99 19.14
C TYR A 380 13.71 30.84 18.05
N GLU A 381 14.22 30.88 16.83
CA GLU A 381 13.55 31.52 15.68
C GLU A 381 12.19 30.88 15.42
N TRP A 382 12.10 29.55 15.46
CA TRP A 382 10.83 28.85 15.34
C TRP A 382 9.87 29.17 16.50
N LEU A 383 10.35 29.13 17.75
CA LEU A 383 9.54 29.50 18.93
C LEU A 383 9.02 30.94 18.85
N GLU A 384 9.87 31.88 18.44
CA GLU A 384 9.51 33.29 18.23
C GLU A 384 8.46 33.42 17.13
N LYS A 385 8.63 32.72 16.00
CA LYS A 385 7.65 32.70 14.91
C LYS A 385 6.28 32.24 15.39
N VAL A 386 6.22 31.12 16.13
CA VAL A 386 4.94 30.60 16.66
C VAL A 386 4.30 31.59 17.65
N THR A 387 5.13 32.28 18.44
CA THR A 387 4.67 33.25 19.45
C THR A 387 4.09 34.54 18.83
N LEU A 388 4.69 35.03 17.73
CA LEU A 388 4.33 36.31 17.10
C LEU A 388 3.25 36.19 16.02
N THR A 389 2.92 34.97 15.60
CA THR A 389 2.07 34.75 14.42
C THR A 389 0.58 34.69 14.78
N ASP A 390 -0.26 35.39 14.02
CA ASP A 390 -1.73 35.37 14.16
C ASP A 390 -2.43 34.23 13.39
N GLY A 391 -1.68 33.37 12.65
CA GLY A 391 -2.28 32.29 11.84
C GLY A 391 -1.35 31.11 11.45
N PRO A 392 -1.88 29.91 11.15
CA PRO A 392 -1.12 28.66 11.15
C PRO A 392 -0.35 28.38 9.84
N VAL A 393 0.66 29.19 9.49
CA VAL A 393 1.51 28.95 8.31
C VAL A 393 2.91 28.48 8.72
N ASP A 394 3.22 27.21 8.42
CA ASP A 394 4.49 26.53 8.78
C ASP A 394 4.88 26.75 10.26
N VAL A 395 3.91 26.60 11.16
CA VAL A 395 4.03 26.72 12.62
C VAL A 395 4.41 25.39 13.28
N THR A 396 4.08 24.24 12.69
CA THR A 396 4.62 22.97 13.19
C THR A 396 6.12 22.93 12.96
N TRP A 397 6.84 22.35 13.91
CA TRP A 397 8.30 22.25 13.87
C TRP A 397 8.81 21.61 12.57
N SER A 398 8.21 20.50 12.16
CA SER A 398 8.65 19.80 10.95
C SER A 398 8.35 20.59 9.67
N ALA A 399 7.24 21.34 9.60
CA ALA A 399 6.92 22.17 8.44
C ALA A 399 7.83 23.40 8.36
N HIS A 400 8.11 24.04 9.50
CA HIS A 400 9.05 25.17 9.58
C HIS A 400 10.43 24.80 9.03
N HIS A 401 10.97 23.64 9.43
CA HIS A 401 12.27 23.21 8.91
C HIS A 401 12.22 22.64 7.49
N ALA A 402 11.13 21.96 7.11
CA ALA A 402 10.95 21.47 5.74
C ALA A 402 10.90 22.61 4.72
N SER A 403 10.22 23.72 5.03
CA SER A 403 10.08 24.86 4.11
C SER A 403 11.40 25.59 3.86
N GLN A 404 12.35 25.50 4.80
CA GLN A 404 13.68 26.11 4.69
C GLN A 404 14.65 25.33 3.79
N LYS A 405 14.35 24.07 3.44
CA LYS A 405 15.13 23.23 2.50
C LYS A 405 16.64 23.18 2.80
N ARG A 406 17.01 23.08 4.08
CA ARG A 406 18.41 23.11 4.55
C ARG A 406 19.18 21.80 4.32
N GLY A 407 18.46 20.68 4.13
CA GLY A 407 19.07 19.37 3.92
C GLY A 407 19.84 19.27 2.60
N LYS A 408 20.89 18.45 2.59
CA LYS A 408 21.62 18.11 1.36
C LYS A 408 20.69 17.35 0.39
N PRO A 409 20.90 17.45 -0.94
CA PRO A 409 20.23 16.57 -1.88
C PRO A 409 20.49 15.11 -1.52
N PHE A 410 19.44 14.29 -1.55
CA PHE A 410 19.51 12.88 -1.20
C PHE A 410 18.66 12.05 -2.18
N GLU A 411 18.93 10.76 -2.20
CA GLU A 411 18.12 9.77 -2.89
C GLU A 411 17.50 8.80 -1.88
N VAL A 412 16.42 8.14 -2.26
CA VAL A 412 15.77 7.14 -1.41
C VAL A 412 16.75 5.97 -1.21
N SER A 413 17.01 5.62 0.06
CA SER A 413 17.90 4.53 0.43
C SER A 413 17.31 3.18 0.00
N ILE A 414 18.14 2.34 -0.61
CA ILE A 414 17.76 0.95 -0.90
C ILE A 414 17.73 0.21 0.43
N THR A 415 16.60 -0.41 0.76
CA THR A 415 16.40 -1.09 2.04
C THR A 415 16.09 -2.56 1.81
N SER A 416 16.80 -3.44 2.52
CA SER A 416 16.50 -4.87 2.54
C SER A 416 16.58 -5.45 3.95
N LEU A 417 15.95 -6.61 4.13
CA LEU A 417 15.97 -7.37 5.36
C LEU A 417 16.61 -8.72 5.06
N LEU A 418 17.64 -9.09 5.82
CA LEU A 418 18.23 -10.42 5.73
C LEU A 418 17.24 -11.49 6.23
N PRO A 419 17.38 -12.75 5.80
CA PRO A 419 16.62 -13.82 6.41
C PRO A 419 16.79 -13.82 7.94
N LEU A 420 15.67 -13.87 8.66
CA LEU A 420 15.64 -13.88 10.13
C LEU A 420 16.46 -15.03 10.72
N LEU A 421 17.18 -14.75 11.80
CA LEU A 421 17.79 -15.77 12.64
C LEU A 421 16.80 -16.18 13.73
N ARG A 422 16.77 -17.47 14.08
CA ARG A 422 15.90 -17.98 15.15
C ARG A 422 16.46 -17.72 16.54
N ASP A 423 17.77 -17.46 16.62
CA ASP A 423 18.45 -17.16 17.87
C ASP A 423 18.06 -15.77 18.38
N GLN A 424 18.01 -15.63 19.70
CA GLN A 424 17.65 -14.39 20.37
C GLN A 424 18.78 -13.35 20.24
N ALA A 425 18.40 -12.08 20.08
CA ALA A 425 19.32 -11.00 19.74
C ALA A 425 20.30 -10.61 20.87
N HIS A 426 20.07 -11.05 22.10
CA HIS A 426 20.86 -10.64 23.27
C HIS A 426 22.03 -11.59 23.59
N SER A 427 22.16 -12.72 22.89
CA SER A 427 23.24 -13.68 23.14
C SER A 427 24.55 -13.19 22.48
N VAL A 428 25.69 -13.42 23.15
CA VAL A 428 27.02 -13.09 22.62
C VAL A 428 27.27 -13.81 21.29
N ALA A 429 26.84 -15.07 21.19
CA ALA A 429 26.93 -15.89 19.99
C ALA A 429 26.18 -15.25 18.81
N THR A 430 24.93 -14.83 19.04
CA THR A 430 24.09 -14.19 18.02
C THR A 430 24.66 -12.87 17.57
N VAL A 431 25.04 -11.98 18.50
CA VAL A 431 25.62 -10.66 18.17
C VAL A 431 26.91 -10.82 17.38
N LYS A 432 27.81 -11.70 17.83
CA LYS A 432 29.06 -11.99 17.11
C LYS A 432 28.78 -12.53 15.70
N HIS A 433 27.86 -13.48 15.57
CA HIS A 433 27.48 -14.06 14.28
C HIS A 433 26.89 -13.01 13.34
N VAL A 434 26.00 -12.14 13.82
CA VAL A 434 25.44 -11.03 13.04
C VAL A 434 26.56 -10.08 12.58
N MET A 435 27.51 -9.74 13.45
CA MET A 435 28.67 -8.94 13.07
C MET A 435 29.49 -9.62 11.97
N ASP A 436 29.74 -10.94 12.06
CA ASP A 436 30.41 -11.71 11.00
C ASP A 436 29.65 -11.63 9.67
N LYS A 437 28.33 -11.82 9.68
CA LYS A 437 27.50 -11.74 8.45
C LYS A 437 27.47 -10.35 7.84
N ILE A 438 27.45 -9.30 8.67
CA ILE A 438 27.52 -7.92 8.17
C ILE A 438 28.89 -7.66 7.53
N LYS A 439 30.00 -8.16 8.11
CA LYS A 439 31.33 -8.06 7.49
C LYS A 439 31.36 -8.74 6.11
N GLU A 440 30.84 -9.95 6.02
CA GLU A 440 30.77 -10.72 4.76
C GLU A 440 29.99 -9.96 3.68
N ILE A 441 28.80 -9.45 4.03
CA ILE A 441 27.92 -8.72 3.10
C ILE A 441 28.55 -7.40 2.67
N VAL A 442 29.08 -6.61 3.60
CA VAL A 442 29.72 -5.33 3.29
C VAL A 442 30.95 -5.54 2.40
N ALA A 443 31.78 -6.55 2.69
CA ALA A 443 32.93 -6.87 1.84
C ALA A 443 32.52 -7.30 0.42
N PHE A 444 31.40 -8.02 0.28
CA PHE A 444 30.85 -8.42 -1.02
C PHE A 444 30.26 -7.24 -1.81
N LEU A 445 29.55 -6.33 -1.15
CA LEU A 445 28.86 -5.21 -1.79
C LEU A 445 29.81 -4.04 -2.07
N ASN A 446 30.67 -3.69 -1.12
CA ASN A 446 31.54 -2.53 -1.21
C ASN A 446 32.91 -2.84 -0.59
N HIS A 447 33.79 -3.45 -1.40
CA HIS A 447 35.07 -3.96 -0.94
C HIS A 447 35.93 -2.86 -0.28
N GLY A 448 36.42 -3.13 0.93
CA GLY A 448 37.24 -2.18 1.71
C GLY A 448 36.43 -1.24 2.61
N GLN A 449 35.09 -1.22 2.50
CA GLN A 449 34.26 -0.43 3.39
C GLN A 449 34.30 -0.98 4.82
N VAL A 450 34.42 -0.08 5.80
CA VAL A 450 34.27 -0.41 7.22
C VAL A 450 32.80 -0.72 7.51
N PRO A 451 32.49 -1.89 8.09
CA PRO A 451 31.12 -2.26 8.40
C PRO A 451 30.52 -1.40 9.52
N VAL A 452 29.26 -1.03 9.36
CA VAL A 452 28.49 -0.21 10.32
C VAL A 452 27.23 -0.93 10.74
N ILE A 453 27.01 -1.07 12.05
CA ILE A 453 25.76 -1.60 12.62
C ILE A 453 25.17 -0.61 13.61
N ALA A 454 23.88 -0.31 13.49
CA ALA A 454 23.11 0.38 14.52
C ALA A 454 22.29 -0.60 15.34
N ALA A 455 22.23 -0.41 16.65
CA ALA A 455 21.48 -1.30 17.53
C ALA A 455 20.93 -0.57 18.76
N ASP A 456 19.87 -1.12 19.36
CA ASP A 456 19.31 -0.62 20.61
C ASP A 456 20.31 -0.74 21.79
N GLN A 457 19.96 -0.20 22.96
CA GLN A 457 20.89 -0.14 24.09
C GLN A 457 21.44 -1.50 24.52
N PRO A 458 20.62 -2.55 24.74
CA PRO A 458 21.12 -3.86 25.14
C PRO A 458 22.06 -4.48 24.10
N ILE A 459 21.67 -4.46 22.82
CA ILE A 459 22.47 -5.08 21.75
C ILE A 459 23.76 -4.29 21.51
N TYR A 460 23.69 -2.95 21.53
CA TYR A 460 24.87 -2.06 21.44
C TYR A 460 25.91 -2.41 22.52
N ALA A 461 25.46 -2.59 23.77
CA ALA A 461 26.33 -2.93 24.89
C ALA A 461 27.03 -4.28 24.71
N VAL A 462 26.34 -5.29 24.16
CA VAL A 462 26.92 -6.60 23.86
C VAL A 462 27.88 -6.50 22.68
N ALA A 463 27.50 -5.78 21.61
CA ALA A 463 28.32 -5.59 20.43
C ALA A 463 29.64 -4.87 20.77
N LYS A 464 29.62 -3.82 21.60
CA LYS A 464 30.84 -3.16 22.09
C LYS A 464 31.71 -4.10 22.93
N GLN A 465 31.11 -4.97 23.74
CA GLN A 465 31.86 -5.98 24.47
C GLN A 465 32.48 -7.02 23.54
N VAL A 466 31.76 -7.49 22.51
CA VAL A 466 32.33 -8.34 21.45
C VAL A 466 33.52 -7.63 20.79
N GLN A 467 33.37 -6.35 20.49
CA GLN A 467 34.42 -5.51 19.92
C GLN A 467 35.72 -5.54 20.72
N TRP A 468 35.61 -5.40 22.04
CA TRP A 468 36.77 -5.33 22.94
C TRP A 468 37.35 -6.71 23.31
N HIS A 469 36.57 -7.79 23.18
CA HIS A 469 37.06 -9.15 23.40
C HIS A 469 37.80 -9.74 22.20
N TRP A 470 37.41 -9.34 20.98
CA TRP A 470 38.03 -9.82 19.74
C TRP A 470 38.50 -8.63 18.88
N PRO A 471 39.44 -7.79 19.37
CA PRO A 471 39.89 -6.59 18.67
C PRO A 471 40.57 -6.90 17.34
N GLU A 472 41.16 -8.09 17.19
CA GLU A 472 41.76 -8.51 15.93
C GLU A 472 40.75 -8.64 14.79
N ILE A 473 39.50 -8.96 15.11
CA ILE A 473 38.45 -9.18 14.12
C ILE A 473 37.50 -7.99 14.04
N TYR A 474 37.09 -7.43 15.18
CA TYR A 474 36.05 -6.41 15.25
C TYR A 474 36.53 -5.09 15.84
N GLY A 475 37.83 -4.88 16.08
CA GLY A 475 38.37 -3.69 16.75
C GLY A 475 37.75 -2.37 16.30
N GLU A 476 37.90 -1.32 17.13
CA GLU A 476 37.32 0.00 16.84
C GLU A 476 37.81 0.60 15.52
N ASP A 477 38.92 0.11 14.97
CA ASP A 477 39.52 0.39 13.67
C ASP A 477 39.02 -0.51 12.52
N LYS A 478 38.18 -1.51 12.79
CA LYS A 478 37.71 -2.52 11.82
C LYS A 478 36.19 -2.62 11.71
N PHE A 479 35.45 -2.15 12.70
CA PHE A 479 33.99 -2.21 12.74
C PHE A 479 33.43 -1.02 13.52
N VAL A 480 32.39 -0.35 13.03
CA VAL A 480 31.73 0.74 13.75
C VAL A 480 30.35 0.31 14.23
N ILE A 481 30.11 0.53 15.52
CA ILE A 481 28.82 0.22 16.17
C ILE A 481 28.20 1.55 16.56
N MET A 482 27.01 1.81 16.05
CA MET A 482 26.22 3.00 16.35
C MET A 482 25.15 2.69 17.40
N PHE A 483 25.06 3.54 18.39
CA PHE A 483 23.98 3.49 19.37
C PHE A 483 22.69 4.01 18.73
N GLY A 484 21.63 3.21 18.79
CA GLY A 484 20.34 3.45 18.14
C GLY A 484 19.77 4.84 18.41
N GLY A 485 19.66 5.64 17.37
CA GLY A 485 19.22 7.04 17.45
C GLY A 485 17.78 7.18 17.91
N LEU A 486 16.89 6.27 17.50
CA LEU A 486 15.51 6.23 18.00
C LEU A 486 15.47 6.00 19.50
N HIS A 487 16.29 5.06 19.99
CA HIS A 487 16.31 4.71 21.40
C HIS A 487 16.96 5.80 22.25
N ILE A 488 17.92 6.54 21.72
CA ILE A 488 18.45 7.75 22.36
C ILE A 488 17.34 8.83 22.46
N GLU A 489 16.58 9.07 21.38
CA GLU A 489 15.44 10.00 21.42
C GLU A 489 14.41 9.56 22.47
N MET A 490 14.01 8.29 22.47
CA MET A 490 13.05 7.75 23.44
C MET A 490 13.57 7.86 24.88
N ALA A 491 14.85 7.61 25.10
CA ALA A 491 15.45 7.73 26.43
C ALA A 491 15.48 9.18 26.91
N ALA A 492 15.81 10.13 26.03
CA ALA A 492 15.81 11.55 26.36
C ALA A 492 14.39 12.03 26.69
N LEU A 493 13.39 11.63 25.90
CA LEU A 493 11.98 11.93 26.16
C LEU A 493 11.48 11.30 27.49
N LYS A 494 11.88 10.06 27.81
CA LYS A 494 11.58 9.46 29.13
C LYS A 494 12.26 10.20 30.27
N SER A 495 13.48 10.68 30.03
CA SER A 495 14.26 11.43 31.02
C SER A 495 13.60 12.76 31.37
N ILE A 496 13.11 13.52 30.38
CA ILE A 496 12.32 14.72 30.65
C ILE A 496 10.94 14.39 31.22
N GLY A 497 10.33 13.27 30.82
CA GLY A 497 9.11 12.76 31.44
C GLY A 497 9.27 12.48 32.93
N THR A 498 10.42 11.94 33.36
CA THR A 498 10.71 11.76 34.81
C THR A 498 10.83 13.09 35.54
N LEU A 499 11.36 14.14 34.89
CA LEU A 499 11.42 15.48 35.47
C LEU A 499 10.04 16.14 35.57
N LEU A 500 9.18 15.91 34.58
CA LEU A 500 7.81 16.46 34.52
C LEU A 500 6.79 15.67 35.35
N GLN A 501 7.19 14.51 35.86
CA GLN A 501 6.33 13.72 36.73
C GLN A 501 6.03 14.53 38.00
N ASP A 502 4.74 14.59 38.35
CA ASP A 502 4.23 15.34 39.50
C ASP A 502 4.53 16.86 39.48
N SER A 503 4.89 17.42 38.31
CA SER A 503 5.19 18.85 38.14
C SER A 503 3.98 19.70 37.76
N GLY A 504 2.78 19.12 37.73
CA GLY A 504 1.56 19.76 37.19
C GLY A 504 1.40 19.70 35.67
N TRP A 505 2.44 19.30 34.92
CA TRP A 505 2.42 19.30 33.46
C TRP A 505 1.29 18.45 32.86
N THR A 506 1.11 17.21 33.33
CA THR A 506 0.01 16.35 32.85
C THR A 506 -1.36 16.90 33.23
N GLY A 507 -1.47 17.59 34.39
CA GLY A 507 -2.66 18.32 34.80
C GLY A 507 -3.01 19.44 33.82
N ALA A 508 -2.03 20.27 33.47
CA ALA A 508 -2.19 21.34 32.48
C ALA A 508 -2.63 20.82 31.11
N LEU A 509 -2.12 19.66 30.67
CA LEU A 509 -2.55 19.03 29.42
C LEU A 509 -4.02 18.59 29.43
N VAL A 510 -4.49 18.11 30.59
CA VAL A 510 -5.89 17.68 30.79
C VAL A 510 -6.81 18.89 30.88
N GLU A 511 -6.43 19.91 31.64
CA GLU A 511 -7.18 21.16 31.78
C GLU A 511 -7.31 21.91 30.45
N ALA A 512 -6.24 21.93 29.64
CA ALA A 512 -6.26 22.45 28.28
C ALA A 512 -7.17 21.65 27.31
N GLY A 513 -7.67 20.49 27.72
CA GLY A 513 -8.50 19.62 26.88
C GLY A 513 -7.75 18.98 25.71
N ILE A 514 -6.41 18.92 25.77
CA ILE A 514 -5.57 18.39 24.69
C ILE A 514 -5.46 16.86 24.79
N ALA A 515 -5.42 16.34 26.02
CA ALA A 515 -5.28 14.92 26.30
C ALA A 515 -6.19 14.47 27.45
N SER A 516 -6.66 13.22 27.40
CA SER A 516 -7.25 12.58 28.59
C SER A 516 -6.15 12.25 29.60
N PRO A 517 -6.48 12.05 30.90
CA PRO A 517 -5.47 11.75 31.93
C PRO A 517 -4.53 10.60 31.54
N GLY A 518 -5.08 9.46 31.11
CA GLY A 518 -4.26 8.33 30.68
C GLY A 518 -3.44 8.59 29.41
N THR A 519 -3.87 9.50 28.54
CA THR A 519 -3.08 9.91 27.37
C THR A 519 -1.95 10.85 27.78
N ALA A 520 -2.19 11.79 28.71
CA ALA A 520 -1.16 12.67 29.26
C ALA A 520 -0.05 11.87 29.95
N ASP A 521 -0.41 10.91 30.81
CA ASP A 521 0.55 10.02 31.47
C ASP A 521 1.33 9.15 30.48
N SER A 522 0.70 8.79 29.34
CA SER A 522 1.38 8.04 28.28
C SER A 522 2.53 8.81 27.64
N PHE A 523 2.54 10.15 27.73
CA PHE A 523 3.63 10.99 27.23
C PHE A 523 4.86 10.93 28.14
N LEU A 524 4.69 10.88 29.46
CA LEU A 524 5.79 10.73 30.43
C LEU A 524 6.60 9.44 30.17
N THR A 525 5.92 8.38 29.76
CA THR A 525 6.51 7.05 29.51
C THR A 525 6.85 6.79 28.04
N VAL A 526 6.54 7.74 27.14
CA VAL A 526 6.78 7.65 25.69
C VAL A 526 6.11 6.43 25.06
N SER A 527 4.83 6.21 25.34
CA SER A 527 4.06 5.10 24.74
C SER A 527 3.91 5.23 23.21
N SER A 528 3.92 6.45 22.69
CA SER A 528 3.89 6.74 21.26
C SER A 528 4.85 7.89 20.95
N ILE A 529 6.03 7.55 20.43
CA ILE A 529 7.09 8.54 20.18
C ILE A 529 6.62 9.74 19.34
N THR A 530 5.82 9.50 18.30
CA THR A 530 5.30 10.57 17.43
C THR A 530 4.41 11.54 18.20
N ARG A 531 3.50 11.02 19.03
CA ARG A 531 2.59 11.86 19.83
C ARG A 531 3.33 12.58 20.95
N THR A 532 4.21 11.87 21.65
CA THR A 532 5.04 12.47 22.71
C THR A 532 5.92 13.59 22.17
N ARG A 533 6.58 13.39 21.02
CA ARG A 533 7.37 14.44 20.36
C ARG A 533 6.53 15.68 20.04
N GLN A 534 5.35 15.49 19.47
CA GLN A 534 4.44 16.60 19.15
C GLN A 534 4.03 17.37 20.43
N MET A 535 3.78 16.66 21.53
CA MET A 535 3.40 17.32 22.80
C MET A 535 4.55 18.09 23.44
N HIS A 536 5.79 17.62 23.33
CA HIS A 536 6.95 18.41 23.77
C HIS A 536 7.22 19.62 22.87
N GLN A 537 6.93 19.53 21.57
CA GLN A 537 6.96 20.72 20.70
C GLN A 537 5.92 21.77 21.14
N ILE A 538 4.69 21.32 21.45
CA ILE A 538 3.62 22.19 21.96
C ILE A 538 4.03 22.80 23.31
N THR A 539 4.58 21.99 24.22
CA THR A 539 5.05 22.42 25.54
C THR A 539 6.16 23.48 25.41
N GLY A 540 7.15 23.25 24.55
CA GLY A 540 8.23 24.22 24.32
C GLY A 540 7.72 25.57 23.79
N CYS A 541 6.77 25.55 22.85
CA CYS A 541 6.10 26.77 22.38
C CYS A 541 5.34 27.48 23.50
N SER A 542 4.57 26.75 24.30
CA SER A 542 3.79 27.33 25.41
C SER A 542 4.69 27.93 26.49
N LEU A 543 5.75 27.23 26.90
CA LEU A 543 6.73 27.72 27.87
C LEU A 543 7.43 28.98 27.34
N TYR A 544 7.87 28.98 26.08
CA TYR A 544 8.52 30.15 25.51
C TYR A 544 7.58 31.36 25.41
N LYS A 545 6.32 31.15 25.02
CA LYS A 545 5.29 32.20 24.99
C LYS A 545 5.06 32.81 26.37
N LEU A 546 4.95 31.99 27.41
CA LEU A 546 4.79 32.44 28.80
C LEU A 546 6.04 33.15 29.34
N LEU A 547 7.23 32.67 28.96
CA LEU A 547 8.51 33.30 29.30
C LEU A 547 8.64 34.70 28.69
N LYS A 548 8.24 34.87 27.42
CA LYS A 548 8.21 36.17 26.75
C LYS A 548 7.18 37.11 27.37
N ALA A 549 5.98 36.62 27.68
CA ALA A 549 4.97 37.40 28.39
C ALA A 549 5.49 37.90 29.74
N ALA A 550 6.13 37.01 30.52
CA ALA A 550 6.74 37.35 31.80
C ALA A 550 7.82 38.43 31.69
N HIS A 551 8.67 38.35 30.66
CA HIS A 551 9.67 39.39 30.39
C HIS A 551 9.02 40.72 29.99
N MET A 552 7.99 40.69 29.13
CA MET A 552 7.27 41.90 28.71
C MET A 552 6.60 42.61 29.88
N ASP A 553 6.00 41.85 30.81
CA ASP A 553 5.40 42.41 32.01
C ASP A 553 6.47 43.02 32.93
N TYR A 554 7.59 42.32 33.14
CA TYR A 554 8.75 42.87 33.87
C TYR A 554 9.29 44.16 33.23
N SER A 555 9.42 44.22 31.90
CA SER A 555 9.87 45.42 31.19
C SER A 555 8.90 46.60 31.39
N LYS A 556 7.59 46.36 31.37
CA LYS A 556 6.58 47.40 31.62
C LYS A 556 6.62 47.93 33.06
N GLU A 557 6.90 47.06 34.03
CA GLU A 557 7.04 47.43 35.44
C GLU A 557 8.33 48.21 35.71
N THR A 558 9.37 48.01 34.88
CA THR A 558 10.71 48.63 35.03
C THR A 558 10.88 49.92 34.20
N ASP A 559 9.87 50.32 33.43
CA ASP A 559 9.89 51.50 32.51
C ASP A 559 10.00 52.87 33.25
N GLU A 560 10.03 52.87 34.58
CA GLU A 560 10.32 54.06 35.40
C GLU A 560 11.83 54.41 35.47
N GLN A 561 12.74 53.50 35.05
CA GLN A 561 14.20 53.74 34.95
C GLN A 561 14.84 53.02 33.73
N PRO A 562 14.94 53.68 32.56
CA PRO A 562 15.31 53.03 31.28
C PRO A 562 16.78 52.62 31.11
N GLU A 563 17.70 52.96 32.04
CA GLU A 563 19.13 52.63 31.91
C GLU A 563 19.50 51.22 32.44
N GLU A 564 18.55 50.48 33.06
CA GLU A 564 18.83 49.20 33.74
C GLU A 564 18.12 47.96 33.17
N VAL A 565 17.31 48.05 32.11
CA VAL A 565 16.60 46.85 31.58
C VAL A 565 17.61 45.89 30.93
N PRO A 566 17.90 44.71 31.54
CA PRO A 566 18.85 43.76 30.98
C PRO A 566 18.29 43.16 29.69
N SER A 567 19.17 42.65 28.81
CA SER A 567 18.71 41.88 27.64
C SER A 567 17.85 40.68 28.09
N PHE A 568 16.99 40.17 27.20
CA PHE A 568 16.14 39.01 27.51
C PHE A 568 16.95 37.83 28.07
N GLU A 569 18.12 37.56 27.49
CA GLU A 569 19.03 36.51 27.94
C GLU A 569 19.59 36.81 29.33
N ALA A 570 20.05 38.05 29.56
CA ALA A 570 20.59 38.46 30.86
C ALA A 570 19.51 38.43 31.96
N TRP A 571 18.27 38.81 31.64
CA TRP A 571 17.13 38.67 32.53
C TRP A 571 16.85 37.20 32.88
N CYS A 572 16.84 36.32 31.88
CA CYS A 572 16.68 34.88 32.11
C CYS A 572 17.77 34.31 33.03
N GLU A 573 19.05 34.64 32.79
CA GLU A 573 20.15 34.19 33.66
C GLU A 573 19.99 34.70 35.10
N HIS A 574 19.55 35.94 35.28
CA HIS A 574 19.27 36.49 36.61
C HIS A 574 18.12 35.75 37.31
N ARG A 575 16.99 35.56 36.62
CA ARG A 575 15.80 34.91 37.19
C ARG A 575 16.01 33.44 37.53
N LYS A 576 16.83 32.71 36.76
CA LYS A 576 17.25 31.33 37.09
C LYS A 576 17.91 31.22 38.46
N LEU A 577 18.61 32.25 38.92
CA LEU A 577 19.29 32.26 40.22
C LEU A 577 18.34 32.65 41.36
N GLN A 578 17.25 33.34 41.06
CA GLN A 578 16.32 33.89 42.06
C GLN A 578 15.11 32.99 42.33
N SER A 579 14.57 32.36 41.29
CA SER A 579 13.35 31.53 41.41
C SER A 579 13.64 30.08 41.04
N PRO A 580 13.51 29.14 41.99
CA PRO A 580 13.61 27.70 41.70
C PRO A 580 12.59 27.21 40.67
N GLN A 581 11.37 27.76 40.69
CA GLN A 581 10.31 27.44 39.72
C GLN A 581 10.70 27.90 38.32
N PHE A 582 11.18 29.15 38.19
CA PHE A 582 11.71 29.66 36.92
C PHE A 582 12.86 28.79 36.40
N HIS A 583 13.80 28.43 37.27
CA HIS A 583 14.93 27.58 36.92
C HIS A 583 14.48 26.21 36.39
N PHE A 584 13.52 25.57 37.08
CA PHE A 584 12.98 24.27 36.68
C PHE A 584 12.34 24.31 35.29
N TRP A 585 11.42 25.23 35.04
CA TRP A 585 10.71 25.31 33.76
C TRP A 585 11.60 25.79 32.62
N TYR A 586 12.59 26.65 32.90
CA TYR A 586 13.61 26.99 31.93
C TYR A 586 14.50 25.79 31.59
N MET A 587 14.86 24.96 32.57
CA MET A 587 15.62 23.73 32.35
C MET A 587 14.82 22.72 31.50
N VAL A 588 13.51 22.58 31.74
CA VAL A 588 12.59 21.79 30.90
C VAL A 588 12.64 22.28 29.46
N LEU A 589 12.41 23.58 29.22
CA LEU A 589 12.48 24.18 27.89
C LEU A 589 13.85 23.93 27.22
N SER A 590 14.95 24.10 27.97
CA SER A 590 16.30 23.86 27.46
C SER A 590 16.51 22.41 27.03
N MET A 591 16.03 21.46 27.84
CA MET A 591 16.12 20.03 27.53
C MET A 591 15.25 19.65 26.32
N GLU A 592 14.05 20.21 26.18
CA GLU A 592 13.19 20.02 25.01
C GLU A 592 13.91 20.46 23.72
N LEU A 593 14.54 21.63 23.72
CA LEU A 593 15.27 22.13 22.56
C LEU A 593 16.47 21.24 22.20
N VAL A 594 17.21 20.73 23.19
CA VAL A 594 18.31 19.78 22.94
C VAL A 594 17.79 18.48 22.31
N ILE A 595 16.63 17.98 22.74
CA ILE A 595 15.98 16.81 22.13
C ILE A 595 15.56 17.11 20.68
N LEU A 596 15.00 18.29 20.43
CA LEU A 596 14.66 18.73 19.07
C LEU A 596 15.89 18.83 18.17
N LEU A 597 17.03 19.31 18.68
CA LEU A 597 18.29 19.32 17.93
C LEU A 597 18.77 17.92 17.55
N LEU A 598 18.67 16.95 18.47
CA LEU A 598 18.98 15.54 18.14
C LEU A 598 18.09 15.07 16.98
N ILE A 599 16.79 15.37 17.06
CA ILE A 599 15.85 14.98 16.00
C ILE A 599 16.19 15.69 14.69
N ARG A 600 16.50 17.00 14.73
CA ARG A 600 16.88 17.80 13.56
C ARG A 600 18.12 17.23 12.88
N SER A 601 19.11 16.82 13.68
CA SER A 601 20.33 16.19 13.17
C SER A 601 20.03 14.98 12.29
N PHE A 602 19.04 14.16 12.66
CA PHE A 602 18.60 13.04 11.84
C PHE A 602 17.81 13.51 10.62
N ARG A 603 16.89 14.46 10.78
CA ARG A 603 16.00 14.94 9.71
C ARG A 603 16.74 15.65 8.58
N GLU A 604 17.80 16.37 8.92
CA GLU A 604 18.66 17.12 8.00
C GLU A 604 19.89 16.32 7.54
N ALA A 605 20.08 15.10 8.04
CA ALA A 605 21.28 14.30 7.83
C ALA A 605 22.57 15.07 8.20
N ASN A 606 22.54 15.81 9.31
CA ASN A 606 23.65 16.64 9.78
C ASN A 606 24.44 15.94 10.89
N PHE A 607 25.55 15.31 10.50
CA PHE A 607 26.37 14.50 11.42
C PHE A 607 27.08 15.34 12.49
N PHE A 608 27.47 16.57 12.17
CA PHE A 608 28.06 17.48 13.15
C PHE A 608 27.06 17.84 14.24
N LEU A 609 25.83 18.20 13.85
CA LEU A 609 24.75 18.49 14.79
C LEU A 609 24.42 17.26 15.64
N TYR A 610 24.45 16.06 15.05
CA TYR A 610 24.24 14.81 15.78
C TYR A 610 25.25 14.65 16.92
N CYS A 611 26.55 14.80 16.64
CA CYS A 611 27.58 14.71 17.66
C CYS A 611 27.42 15.77 18.77
N GLN A 612 27.05 16.99 18.39
CA GLN A 612 26.79 18.07 19.34
C GLN A 612 25.60 17.76 20.26
N SER A 613 24.47 17.33 19.72
CA SER A 613 23.29 16.96 20.50
C SER A 613 23.56 15.79 21.45
N LEU A 614 24.39 14.82 21.05
CA LEU A 614 24.80 13.75 21.95
C LEU A 614 25.55 14.28 23.17
N ALA A 615 26.47 15.23 22.98
CA ALA A 615 27.24 15.80 24.08
C ALA A 615 26.36 16.49 25.12
N GLU A 616 25.39 17.29 24.68
CA GLU A 616 24.45 18.00 25.57
C GLU A 616 23.48 17.07 26.29
N LEU A 617 23.12 15.93 25.68
CA LEU A 617 22.23 14.96 26.32
C LEU A 617 22.93 14.15 27.43
N ILE A 618 24.25 14.00 27.38
CA ILE A 618 25.00 13.18 28.35
C ILE A 618 24.76 13.67 29.79
N PRO A 619 24.95 14.96 30.15
CA PRO A 619 24.68 15.46 31.49
C PRO A 619 23.27 15.16 32.01
N TYR A 620 22.25 15.28 31.16
CA TYR A 620 20.86 14.98 31.55
C TYR A 620 20.66 13.50 31.90
N PHE A 621 21.31 12.58 31.17
CA PHE A 621 21.24 11.16 31.51
C PHE A 621 21.93 10.83 32.83
N PHE A 622 23.02 11.52 33.17
CA PHE A 622 23.67 11.39 34.47
C PHE A 622 22.80 11.97 35.59
N ALA A 623 22.25 13.17 35.41
CA ALA A 623 21.42 13.85 36.40
C ALA A 623 20.15 13.06 36.73
N ASN A 624 19.52 12.44 35.73
CA ASN A 624 18.27 11.69 35.87
C ASN A 624 18.47 10.19 36.14
N ASN A 625 19.67 9.77 36.56
CA ASN A 625 20.00 8.38 36.90
C ASN A 625 19.64 7.34 35.79
N ASN A 626 19.76 7.73 34.52
CA ASN A 626 19.56 6.85 33.37
C ASN A 626 20.82 6.02 33.11
N VAL A 627 21.19 5.16 34.08
CA VAL A 627 22.51 4.49 34.18
C VAL A 627 22.97 3.81 32.90
N ASN A 628 22.06 3.18 32.16
CA ASN A 628 22.40 2.50 30.91
C ASN A 628 22.84 3.49 29.82
N TYR A 629 22.12 4.59 29.64
CA TYR A 629 22.47 5.61 28.65
C TYR A 629 23.63 6.48 29.14
N ALA A 630 23.66 6.85 30.42
CA ALA A 630 24.79 7.57 31.03
C ALA A 630 26.11 6.80 30.90
N ARG A 631 26.08 5.45 30.90
CA ARG A 631 27.28 4.62 30.72
C ARG A 631 27.71 4.50 29.25
N TRP A 632 26.78 4.24 28.35
CA TRP A 632 27.11 3.86 26.96
C TRP A 632 27.13 5.03 25.98
N LEU A 633 26.37 6.11 26.25
CA LEU A 633 26.33 7.26 25.36
C LEU A 633 27.67 8.03 25.30
N PRO A 634 28.44 8.20 26.39
CA PRO A 634 29.78 8.79 26.30
C PRO A 634 30.75 7.97 25.44
N ILE A 635 30.64 6.64 25.47
CA ILE A 635 31.44 5.74 24.62
C ILE A 635 31.05 5.94 23.15
N HIS A 636 29.76 5.98 22.85
CA HIS A 636 29.26 6.23 21.51
C HIS A 636 29.68 7.62 21.00
N TYR A 637 29.53 8.66 21.81
CA TYR A 637 29.96 10.02 21.50
C TYR A 637 31.45 10.06 21.13
N ARG A 638 32.32 9.47 21.95
CA ARG A 638 33.75 9.34 21.66
C ARG A 638 33.99 8.67 20.31
N ASP A 639 33.29 7.58 20.02
CA ASP A 639 33.47 6.85 18.77
C ASP A 639 33.08 7.72 17.57
N MET A 640 31.97 8.46 17.66
CA MET A 640 31.49 9.35 16.59
C MET A 640 32.44 10.52 16.33
N VAL A 641 32.97 11.17 17.36
CA VAL A 641 33.88 12.33 17.18
C VAL A 641 35.30 11.95 16.79
N THR A 642 35.69 10.68 16.98
CA THR A 642 37.00 10.17 16.55
C THR A 642 36.96 9.46 15.19
N LEU A 643 35.81 9.42 14.52
CA LEU A 643 35.67 8.79 13.20
C LEU A 643 36.61 9.41 12.17
N GLU A 644 36.77 10.72 12.14
CA GLU A 644 37.66 11.39 11.18
C GLU A 644 39.11 10.89 11.29
N GLN A 645 39.56 10.62 12.51
CA GLN A 645 40.92 10.18 12.82
C GLN A 645 41.10 8.68 12.58
N LYS A 646 40.10 7.86 12.91
CA LYS A 646 40.16 6.40 12.81
C LYS A 646 39.75 5.85 11.44
N HIS A 647 38.80 6.52 10.79
CA HIS A 647 38.04 6.05 9.62
C HIS A 647 37.69 7.19 8.67
N HIS A 648 38.70 7.84 8.06
CA HIS A 648 38.50 9.04 7.23
C HIS A 648 37.42 8.87 6.14
N GLN A 649 37.40 7.75 5.41
CA GLN A 649 36.40 7.50 4.37
C GLN A 649 34.98 7.38 4.94
N LEU A 650 34.82 6.65 6.07
CA LEU A 650 33.53 6.53 6.74
C LEU A 650 33.05 7.88 7.30
N ALA A 651 33.96 8.69 7.81
CA ALA A 651 33.64 10.02 8.31
C ALA A 651 33.11 10.92 7.17
N GLN A 652 33.70 10.85 5.98
CA GLN A 652 33.20 11.56 4.79
C GLN A 652 31.78 11.12 4.40
N GLU A 653 31.50 9.83 4.43
CA GLU A 653 30.15 9.29 4.18
C GLU A 653 29.14 9.84 5.20
N PHE A 654 29.50 9.84 6.49
CA PHE A 654 28.64 10.37 7.54
C PHE A 654 28.44 11.89 7.41
N GLN A 655 29.50 12.64 7.10
CA GLN A 655 29.40 14.08 6.81
C GLN A 655 28.56 14.37 5.58
N SER A 656 28.50 13.46 4.61
CA SER A 656 27.61 13.54 3.44
C SER A 656 26.15 13.21 3.76
N GLY A 657 25.87 12.70 4.97
CA GLY A 657 24.53 12.39 5.45
C GLY A 657 24.23 10.89 5.52
N ASN A 658 25.16 10.01 5.14
CA ASN A 658 24.91 8.57 5.02
C ASN A 658 24.92 7.81 6.36
N PHE A 659 24.65 8.52 7.48
CA PHE A 659 24.40 7.95 8.81
C PHE A 659 22.89 7.89 9.14
N VAL A 660 22.03 8.37 8.25
CA VAL A 660 20.57 8.30 8.34
C VAL A 660 19.99 7.59 7.13
N VAL A 661 18.71 7.23 7.19
CA VAL A 661 18.03 6.50 6.11
C VAL A 661 16.86 7.33 5.56
N HIS A 662 16.77 7.42 4.23
CA HIS A 662 15.68 8.07 3.52
C HIS A 662 14.74 7.03 2.94
N LYS A 663 13.51 6.92 3.45
CA LYS A 663 12.49 5.96 2.96
C LYS A 663 11.53 6.55 1.92
N SER A 664 11.61 7.86 1.68
CA SER A 664 10.77 8.59 0.73
C SER A 664 11.51 9.83 0.26
N SER A 665 11.09 10.38 -0.87
CA SER A 665 11.58 11.66 -1.43
C SER A 665 11.15 12.90 -0.64
N ARG A 666 10.35 12.74 0.43
CA ARG A 666 9.86 13.83 1.26
C ARG A 666 10.99 14.56 1.98
N GLN A 667 10.95 15.89 1.93
CA GLN A 667 11.89 16.72 2.69
C GLN A 667 11.73 16.50 4.19
N PHE A 668 12.83 16.68 4.93
CA PHE A 668 12.86 16.58 6.39
C PHE A 668 12.23 15.28 6.93
N SER A 669 12.42 14.16 6.22
CA SER A 669 11.80 12.86 6.53
C SER A 669 12.79 11.75 6.90
N ALA A 670 14.09 12.06 6.85
CA ALA A 670 15.16 11.15 7.22
C ALA A 670 15.00 10.61 8.65
N MET A 671 15.54 9.43 8.92
CA MET A 671 15.41 8.76 10.21
C MET A 671 16.68 8.02 10.59
N ALA A 672 16.87 7.81 11.89
CA ALA A 672 17.98 7.01 12.40
C ALA A 672 17.92 5.57 11.85
N ILE A 673 19.09 4.94 11.71
CA ILE A 673 19.24 3.60 11.10
C ILE A 673 18.43 2.54 11.86
N ASP A 674 18.41 2.58 13.19
CA ASP A 674 17.63 1.66 14.02
C ASP A 674 16.10 1.87 13.85
N GLN A 675 15.66 3.13 13.71
CA GLN A 675 14.26 3.44 13.37
C GLN A 675 13.87 2.86 12.00
N ALA A 676 14.75 2.99 11.01
CA ALA A 676 14.53 2.43 9.69
C ALA A 676 14.45 0.90 9.72
N GLY A 677 15.28 0.26 10.55
CA GLY A 677 15.27 -1.19 10.81
C GLY A 677 13.93 -1.64 11.37
N GLN A 678 13.49 -1.05 12.47
CA GLN A 678 12.18 -1.36 13.07
C GLN A 678 11.03 -1.19 12.06
N ARG A 679 11.03 -0.11 11.26
CA ARG A 679 10.03 0.09 10.22
C ARG A 679 10.13 -0.93 9.08
N CYS A 680 11.32 -1.44 8.77
CA CYS A 680 11.50 -2.51 7.78
C CYS A 680 10.81 -3.80 8.26
N HIS A 681 11.01 -4.16 9.54
CA HIS A 681 10.32 -5.29 10.18
C HIS A 681 8.79 -5.07 10.20
N GLN A 682 8.33 -3.88 10.60
CA GLN A 682 6.91 -3.57 10.74
C GLN A 682 6.17 -3.44 9.39
N GLY A 683 6.80 -2.92 8.34
CA GLY A 683 6.21 -2.92 6.98
C GLY A 683 6.03 -4.34 6.42
N ARG A 684 6.72 -5.30 7.04
CA ARG A 684 6.68 -6.73 6.77
C ARG A 684 5.72 -7.50 7.71
N ARG A 685 4.81 -6.82 8.41
CA ARG A 685 3.73 -7.38 9.28
C ARG A 685 2.77 -8.40 8.62
N GLY A 686 2.98 -8.79 7.37
CA GLY A 686 2.36 -9.98 6.79
C GLY A 686 2.84 -11.32 7.39
N ALA A 687 3.79 -11.30 8.34
CA ALA A 687 4.25 -12.49 9.07
C ALA A 687 3.28 -12.95 10.18
N ILE A 688 2.25 -12.15 10.53
CA ILE A 688 1.27 -12.52 11.57
C ILE A 688 0.50 -13.77 11.11
N GLY A 689 0.67 -14.88 11.84
CA GLY A 689 0.11 -16.21 11.51
C GLY A 689 0.97 -17.08 10.58
N VAL A 690 2.12 -16.57 10.11
CA VAL A 690 3.09 -17.28 9.26
C VAL A 690 4.29 -17.77 10.07
N THR A 691 4.55 -17.19 11.23
CA THR A 691 5.69 -17.49 12.12
C THR A 691 5.65 -18.88 12.75
N GLU A 692 4.48 -19.52 12.80
CA GLU A 692 4.28 -20.85 13.41
C GLU A 692 4.65 -22.01 12.47
N ASP A 693 4.61 -21.80 11.14
CA ASP A 693 5.04 -22.78 10.16
C ASP A 693 6.44 -22.42 9.62
N PRO A 694 7.49 -23.19 9.97
CA PRO A 694 8.84 -23.01 9.44
C PRO A 694 8.93 -22.86 7.92
N SER A 695 8.11 -23.59 7.16
CA SER A 695 8.11 -23.57 5.70
C SER A 695 7.48 -22.29 5.15
N ALA A 696 6.34 -21.89 5.72
CA ALA A 696 5.68 -20.65 5.35
C ALA A 696 6.52 -19.42 5.74
N LEU A 697 7.14 -19.42 6.93
CA LEU A 697 8.05 -18.36 7.38
C LEU A 697 9.25 -18.25 6.43
N ARG A 698 9.85 -19.38 6.04
CA ARG A 698 10.95 -19.40 5.08
C ARG A 698 10.56 -18.85 3.71
N ARG A 699 9.40 -19.26 3.17
CA ARG A 699 8.87 -18.70 1.91
C ARG A 699 8.68 -17.19 2.03
N TRP A 700 8.14 -16.74 3.15
CA TRP A 700 7.94 -15.32 3.41
C TRP A 700 9.26 -14.53 3.50
N MET A 701 10.29 -15.08 4.16
CA MET A 701 11.60 -14.44 4.31
C MET A 701 12.37 -14.34 3.00
N ILE A 702 12.38 -15.42 2.20
CA ILE A 702 13.26 -15.56 1.04
C ILE A 702 12.55 -15.15 -0.25
N ALA A 703 11.36 -15.72 -0.52
CA ALA A 703 10.62 -15.43 -1.74
C ALA A 703 9.75 -14.19 -1.64
N GLY A 704 9.26 -13.85 -0.44
CA GLY A 704 8.41 -12.68 -0.23
C GLY A 704 8.96 -11.37 -0.82
N PRO A 705 10.23 -11.01 -0.57
CA PRO A 705 10.85 -9.82 -1.15
C PRO A 705 10.86 -9.83 -2.67
N GLU A 706 11.25 -10.96 -3.27
CA GLU A 706 11.32 -11.11 -4.73
C GLU A 706 9.94 -11.09 -5.38
N VAL A 707 8.92 -11.63 -4.71
CA VAL A 707 7.52 -11.49 -5.15
C VAL A 707 7.08 -10.03 -5.12
N SER A 708 7.42 -9.28 -4.08
CA SER A 708 7.12 -7.84 -4.02
C SER A 708 7.87 -7.07 -5.12
N HIS A 709 9.12 -7.42 -5.38
CA HIS A 709 9.91 -6.83 -6.47
C HIS A 709 9.27 -7.12 -7.84
N LEU A 710 8.86 -8.36 -8.09
CA LEU A 710 8.16 -8.75 -9.31
C LEU A 710 6.86 -7.96 -9.53
N VAL A 711 6.06 -7.75 -8.47
CA VAL A 711 4.85 -6.91 -8.56
C VAL A 711 5.18 -5.47 -8.94
N ALA A 712 6.22 -4.90 -8.33
CA ALA A 712 6.67 -3.53 -8.64
C ALA A 712 7.22 -3.38 -10.07
N GLN A 713 7.93 -4.39 -10.58
CA GLN A 713 8.40 -4.40 -11.98
C GLN A 713 7.24 -4.27 -12.97
N TYR A 714 6.14 -5.00 -12.74
CA TYR A 714 4.95 -4.90 -13.59
C TYR A 714 4.31 -3.51 -13.51
N GLU A 715 4.15 -2.96 -12.28
CA GLU A 715 3.55 -1.64 -12.07
C GLU A 715 4.37 -0.53 -12.77
N ALA A 716 5.70 -0.62 -12.72
CA ALA A 716 6.62 0.27 -13.41
C ALA A 716 6.55 0.13 -14.94
N ALA A 717 6.61 -1.09 -15.46
CA ALA A 717 6.53 -1.37 -16.89
C ALA A 717 5.17 -0.96 -17.50
N CYS A 718 4.08 -1.05 -16.73
CA CYS A 718 2.78 -0.52 -17.13
C CYS A 718 2.69 1.01 -17.11
N GLY A 719 3.77 1.75 -16.83
CA GLY A 719 3.78 3.21 -16.75
C GLY A 719 2.80 3.74 -15.70
N THR A 720 2.53 2.96 -14.64
CA THR A 720 1.77 3.44 -13.48
C THR A 720 2.69 4.41 -12.78
N LYS A 721 2.70 5.66 -13.25
CA LYS A 721 3.36 6.74 -12.52
C LYS A 721 2.79 6.66 -11.12
N GLU A 722 3.64 6.34 -10.15
CA GLU A 722 3.36 6.62 -8.75
C GLU A 722 2.78 8.03 -8.73
N GLY A 723 1.54 8.16 -8.27
CA GLY A 723 0.85 9.45 -8.27
C GLY A 723 1.81 10.46 -7.66
N THR A 724 2.11 11.53 -8.42
CA THR A 724 3.13 12.57 -8.12
C THR A 724 3.59 12.48 -6.69
N GLU A 725 4.75 11.85 -6.44
CA GLU A 725 5.25 11.70 -5.08
C GLU A 725 5.30 13.10 -4.45
N HIS A 726 4.42 13.35 -3.49
CA HIS A 726 4.40 14.62 -2.79
C HIS A 726 5.73 14.74 -2.04
N THR A 727 6.58 15.66 -2.48
CA THR A 727 7.86 15.99 -1.83
C THR A 727 7.64 16.73 -0.51
N SER A 728 6.43 17.23 -0.28
CA SER A 728 6.04 17.90 0.96
C SER A 728 5.95 16.93 2.13
N HIS A 729 6.35 17.42 3.28
CA HIS A 729 6.20 16.76 4.56
C HIS A 729 4.72 16.67 4.95
N HIS A 730 4.33 15.55 5.57
CA HIS A 730 2.94 15.28 5.94
C HIS A 730 2.35 16.27 6.97
N GLU A 731 3.21 16.98 7.70
CA GLU A 731 2.77 18.03 8.63
C GLU A 731 2.57 19.39 7.94
N GLU A 732 2.96 19.60 6.68
CA GLU A 732 2.68 20.85 5.92
C GLU A 732 1.20 20.98 5.53
N THR A 733 0.33 20.07 5.98
CA THR A 733 -1.12 20.16 5.73
C THR A 733 -1.76 21.24 6.61
N GLU A 734 -2.68 22.02 6.04
CA GLU A 734 -3.39 23.09 6.76
C GLU A 734 -4.04 22.60 8.07
N ARG A 735 -4.60 21.38 8.05
CA ARG A 735 -5.19 20.75 9.24
C ARG A 735 -4.15 20.53 10.34
N ALA A 736 -2.96 20.02 10.00
CA ALA A 736 -1.92 19.75 10.99
C ALA A 736 -1.40 21.05 11.61
N GLN A 737 -1.19 22.08 10.78
CA GLN A 737 -0.78 23.41 11.23
C GLN A 737 -1.79 24.04 12.20
N ARG A 738 -3.08 23.99 11.85
CA ARG A 738 -4.16 24.55 12.66
C ARG A 738 -4.29 23.85 14.02
N VAL A 739 -4.33 22.51 14.02
CA VAL A 739 -4.46 21.72 15.25
C VAL A 739 -3.27 21.95 16.18
N PHE A 740 -2.06 22.06 15.64
CA PHE A 740 -0.87 22.35 16.45
C PHE A 740 -0.97 23.73 17.11
N PHE A 741 -1.28 24.78 16.34
CA PHE A 741 -1.42 26.14 16.84
C PHE A 741 -2.51 26.27 17.92
N GLU A 742 -3.70 25.70 17.68
CA GLU A 742 -4.79 25.68 18.66
C GLU A 742 -4.37 25.01 19.98
N ASN A 743 -3.60 23.93 19.91
CA ASN A 743 -3.12 23.25 21.12
C ASN A 743 -2.05 24.06 21.87
N VAL A 744 -1.19 24.80 21.17
CA VAL A 744 -0.24 25.73 21.80
C VAL A 744 -0.98 26.82 22.56
N GLU A 745 -2.01 27.42 21.97
CA GLU A 745 -2.81 28.45 22.66
C GLU A 745 -3.54 27.89 23.88
N LYS A 746 -4.18 26.72 23.74
CA LYS A 746 -4.89 26.07 24.85
C LYS A 746 -3.96 25.74 26.01
N LEU A 747 -2.79 25.17 25.74
CA LEU A 747 -1.83 24.82 26.80
C LEU A 747 -1.23 26.07 27.45
N SER A 748 -0.88 27.08 26.66
CA SER A 748 -0.36 28.34 27.19
C SER A 748 -1.36 29.01 28.12
N GLN A 749 -2.65 28.99 27.75
CA GLN A 749 -3.72 29.55 28.57
C GLN A 749 -3.93 28.74 29.86
N ALA A 750 -4.00 27.40 29.77
CA ALA A 750 -4.15 26.54 30.95
C ALA A 750 -2.98 26.72 31.95
N MET A 751 -1.74 26.69 31.46
CA MET A 751 -0.56 26.95 32.30
C MET A 751 -0.56 28.37 32.89
N LYS A 752 -1.10 29.36 32.19
CA LYS A 752 -1.25 30.72 32.74
C LYS A 752 -2.30 30.79 33.85
N ASP A 753 -3.42 30.09 33.68
CA ASP A 753 -4.53 30.06 34.64
C ASP A 753 -4.17 29.26 35.90
N MET A 754 -3.36 28.22 35.75
CA MET A 754 -2.74 27.48 36.86
C MET A 754 -1.64 28.28 37.55
N GLY A 755 -1.11 29.32 36.90
CA GLY A 755 -0.02 30.14 37.42
C GLY A 755 1.17 30.20 36.48
N ASN A 756 1.52 31.38 35.96
CA ASN A 756 2.60 31.50 34.98
C ASN A 756 3.93 30.98 35.58
N PRO A 757 4.52 29.91 34.99
CA PRO A 757 5.75 29.28 35.47
C PRO A 757 6.97 30.20 35.63
N PHE A 758 6.95 31.36 34.98
CA PHE A 758 8.05 32.34 34.97
C PHE A 758 7.74 33.63 35.74
N GLN A 759 6.56 33.76 36.36
CA GLN A 759 6.19 34.91 37.19
C GLN A 759 5.84 34.51 38.63
N GLU A 760 5.20 33.36 38.82
CA GLU A 760 4.77 32.94 40.15
C GLU A 760 5.95 32.50 41.03
N GLU A 761 5.79 32.72 42.34
CA GLU A 761 6.67 32.20 43.38
C GLU A 761 5.83 31.41 44.38
N SER A 762 5.62 30.13 44.09
CA SER A 762 4.91 29.22 44.99
C SER A 762 5.83 28.07 45.46
N ARG A 763 5.38 27.32 46.48
CA ARG A 763 6.12 26.15 47.00
C ARG A 763 5.88 24.90 46.16
N ASP A 764 4.76 24.85 45.47
CA ASP A 764 4.38 23.77 44.56
C ASP A 764 4.78 24.16 43.13
N LEU A 765 4.94 23.19 42.22
CA LEU A 765 5.02 23.52 40.78
C LEU A 765 3.60 23.80 40.25
N LEU A 766 3.36 23.72 38.93
CA LEU A 766 2.05 24.01 38.33
C LEU A 766 0.88 23.26 39.00
#